data_AF-A0A936QT76-F1
#
_entry.id   AF-A0A936QT76-F1
#
_cell.length_a   1.000
_cell.length_b   1.000
_cell.length_c   1.000
_cell.angle_alpha   90.00
_cell.angle_beta   90.00
_cell.angle_gamma   90.00
#
_symmetry.space_group_name_H-M   'P 1'
#
loop_
_entity.id
_entity.type
_entity.pdbx_description
1 polymer ?
#
loop_
_entity_poly.entity_id
_entity_poly.type
_entity_poly.pdbx_seq_one_letter_code
_entity_poly.pdbx_strand_id
1 'polypeptide(L)'
;MKKIIILLFTVVCFQITGKTVFAQAGSVELQDGGGVFISSHASITEAYNAIPGTISQAYIIEILASYTGASEVYPITLTLRTGSSSSNTITVRPDAGNTGEIISSSNIAGILNIDNADYIIIDGRPGGSGTVPDLEIRNTVTTGTNASTVAMINGATNCVIRYIKSYNATENTTGPKNVVFRTSASNPTGNSDNLVEECYVSGGRSGVASDGTVANPNRNNTVRNNTIVDWGFTGIWFLNGSADMIIEGNTIYNTTGVSITNPSGINIQSTYDGYNLTIRNNKITNVVSTNTSTSLNVRGIYTVTAPGTGSVLNIYNNFISLNSNNNSAASTYGILTTGTAEIYTCNIYYNTIKIGGVQTGGISGNIVSACINKTSNQQGIVYNQKNNICINNRTGGTAGNVHTAFAYIENDTTGTTNLDYNSYYADGSGAFNSYRNAVGYNSLTAYQTAASPNEQNSRFHNVTFVSGTDLHLSGGSIQDPELSARPVSGITTDIDGNLRNASFPYKGADESTAFQLKTLNLTVNLEACSPMQDTITVSLRNSTSPFGLVEMTKVYLSGTGTASVNFAKAVDGISYYIVVNHRNSIATWSKSGGEIFTAGLLNYNFTTAAVQAYGSNMVLVSGKYSFYTGDVNQDEIVDAGDLSIIDNDAVAGLSGYNNSDLNCDSFVDATDLSYCDNNATIGVSVSKP
;
A
#
# COMPACT_ATOMS: atom_id res chain seq x y z
N MET A 1 49.60 -8.31 -79.67
CA MET A 1 48.43 -7.44 -79.95
C MET A 1 47.72 -7.15 -78.64
N LYS A 2 47.67 -5.87 -78.21
CA LYS A 2 46.75 -5.23 -77.22
C LYS A 2 46.69 -5.85 -75.80
N LYS A 3 46.60 -5.15 -74.66
CA LYS A 3 46.68 -3.75 -74.17
C LYS A 3 46.47 -3.89 -72.64
N ILE A 4 47.21 -3.14 -71.80
CA ILE A 4 46.77 -2.40 -70.57
C ILE A 4 46.24 -3.25 -69.37
N ILE A 5 46.88 -3.37 -68.17
CA ILE A 5 47.26 -2.42 -67.07
C ILE A 5 46.20 -2.27 -65.94
N ILE A 6 46.62 -2.57 -64.68
CA ILE A 6 46.27 -2.03 -63.32
C ILE A 6 44.92 -2.45 -62.68
N LEU A 7 44.87 -3.12 -61.51
CA LEU A 7 45.18 -2.79 -60.07
C LEU A 7 44.01 -2.12 -59.31
N LEU A 8 43.62 -2.74 -58.19
CA LEU A 8 42.94 -2.23 -56.96
C LEU A 8 41.82 -1.17 -57.11
N PHE A 9 40.59 -1.51 -56.70
CA PHE A 9 39.68 -0.52 -56.10
C PHE A 9 38.72 -1.17 -55.10
N THR A 10 39.13 -1.13 -53.82
CA THR A 10 38.24 -1.25 -52.65
C THR A 10 37.38 0.01 -52.63
N VAL A 11 36.09 -0.09 -52.94
CA VAL A 11 35.17 1.04 -52.80
C VAL A 11 34.77 1.15 -51.33
N VAL A 12 35.49 2.04 -50.64
CA VAL A 12 35.01 2.70 -49.43
C VAL A 12 33.84 3.59 -49.85
N CYS A 13 32.62 3.11 -49.67
CA CYS A 13 31.44 3.98 -49.67
C CYS A 13 31.41 4.72 -48.32
N PHE A 14 32.14 5.82 -48.26
CA PHE A 14 31.91 6.86 -47.25
C PHE A 14 30.57 7.53 -47.61
N GLN A 15 29.47 7.06 -47.03
CA GLN A 15 28.25 7.84 -46.95
C GLN A 15 28.50 8.98 -45.97
N ILE A 16 29.01 10.10 -46.49
CA ILE A 16 28.95 11.40 -45.83
C ILE A 16 27.48 11.84 -45.88
N THR A 17 26.66 11.39 -44.92
CA THR A 17 25.54 12.22 -44.45
C THR A 17 26.15 13.28 -43.54
N GLY A 18 26.84 14.24 -44.15
CA GLY A 18 27.25 15.45 -43.50
C GLY A 18 25.99 16.24 -43.14
N LYS A 19 25.43 15.98 -41.94
CA LYS A 19 24.84 17.06 -41.19
C LYS A 19 25.98 18.06 -41.01
N THR A 20 25.97 19.13 -41.78
CA THR A 20 26.75 20.32 -41.43
C THR A 20 26.29 20.69 -40.02
N VAL A 21 27.11 20.34 -39.03
CA VAL A 21 26.91 20.78 -37.64
C VAL A 21 27.17 22.28 -37.67
N PHE A 22 26.12 23.06 -37.85
CA PHE A 22 26.20 24.49 -37.59
C PHE A 22 26.62 24.67 -36.13
N ALA A 23 27.48 25.64 -35.86
CA ALA A 23 27.74 26.05 -34.49
C ALA A 23 26.39 26.37 -33.82
N GLN A 24 26.13 25.77 -32.67
CA GLN A 24 24.93 25.96 -31.84
C GLN A 24 24.94 27.34 -31.14
N ALA A 25 25.40 28.40 -31.83
CA ALA A 25 25.52 29.71 -31.22
C ALA A 25 24.13 30.27 -30.87
N GLY A 26 23.95 30.66 -29.61
CA GLY A 26 22.73 31.30 -29.11
C GLY A 26 21.50 30.40 -29.13
N SER A 27 21.66 29.14 -28.76
CA SER A 27 20.55 28.16 -28.64
C SER A 27 20.02 27.99 -27.22
N VAL A 28 20.63 28.68 -26.27
CA VAL A 28 20.23 28.70 -24.87
C VAL A 28 20.18 30.15 -24.42
N GLU A 29 19.12 30.54 -23.74
CA GLU A 29 19.00 31.86 -23.12
C GLU A 29 19.12 31.75 -21.61
N LEU A 30 19.85 32.69 -21.01
CA LEU A 30 19.77 32.97 -19.59
C LEU A 30 18.81 34.14 -19.39
N GLN A 31 17.82 33.96 -18.53
CA GLN A 31 16.84 34.95 -18.12
C GLN A 31 16.85 35.11 -16.60
N ASP A 32 16.33 36.24 -16.11
CA ASP A 32 16.02 36.38 -14.68
C ASP A 32 14.77 35.57 -14.29
N GLY A 33 14.46 35.54 -13.00
CA GLY A 33 13.29 34.82 -12.47
C GLY A 33 11.94 35.35 -12.98
N GLY A 34 11.89 36.54 -13.57
CA GLY A 34 10.72 37.12 -14.22
C GLY A 34 10.61 36.77 -15.71
N GLY A 35 11.58 36.05 -16.27
CA GLY A 35 11.65 35.71 -17.69
C GLY A 35 12.24 36.83 -18.56
N VAL A 36 12.91 37.83 -17.98
CA VAL A 36 13.59 38.88 -18.76
C VAL A 36 14.93 38.36 -19.24
N PHE A 37 15.17 38.47 -20.55
CA PHE A 37 16.43 38.09 -21.19
C PHE A 37 17.66 38.79 -20.56
N ILE A 38 18.69 38.01 -20.24
CA ILE A 38 19.98 38.49 -19.74
C ILE A 38 21.07 38.29 -20.80
N SER A 39 21.22 37.07 -21.32
CA SER A 39 22.29 36.71 -22.25
C SER A 39 22.00 35.44 -23.03
N SER A 40 22.70 35.25 -24.15
CA SER A 40 22.55 34.08 -25.04
C SER A 40 23.85 33.27 -25.08
N HIS A 41 23.73 31.94 -25.10
CA HIS A 41 24.81 30.97 -24.92
C HIS A 41 24.71 29.81 -25.92
N ALA A 42 25.81 29.09 -26.13
CA ALA A 42 25.81 27.93 -27.02
C ALA A 42 25.40 26.63 -26.31
N SER A 43 25.42 26.60 -24.97
CA SER A 43 25.11 25.42 -24.17
C SER A 43 24.46 25.79 -22.83
N ILE A 44 23.80 24.81 -22.21
CA ILE A 44 23.27 24.92 -20.84
C ILE A 44 24.43 25.14 -19.87
N THR A 45 25.56 24.46 -20.10
CA THR A 45 26.78 24.62 -19.29
C THR A 45 27.28 26.06 -19.29
N GLU A 46 27.34 26.72 -20.46
CA GLU A 46 27.74 28.13 -20.57
C GLU A 46 26.74 29.07 -19.88
N ALA A 47 25.44 28.88 -20.12
CA ALA A 47 24.39 29.67 -19.49
C ALA A 47 24.42 29.54 -17.95
N TYR A 48 24.62 28.33 -17.44
CA TYR A 48 24.76 28.09 -16.01
C TYR A 48 26.00 28.77 -15.43
N ASN A 49 27.13 28.71 -16.13
CA ASN A 49 28.38 29.35 -15.71
C ASN A 49 28.30 30.87 -15.68
N ALA A 50 27.41 31.47 -16.47
CA ALA A 50 27.14 32.91 -16.47
C ALA A 50 26.31 33.39 -15.25
N ILE A 51 25.65 32.49 -14.52
CA ILE A 51 24.95 32.83 -13.27
C ILE A 51 25.99 33.19 -12.19
N PRO A 52 25.80 34.31 -11.44
CA PRO A 52 26.70 34.69 -10.36
C PRO A 52 26.89 33.58 -9.32
N GLY A 53 28.10 33.48 -8.75
CA GLY A 53 28.40 32.50 -7.69
C GLY A 53 27.47 32.63 -6.47
N THR A 54 27.10 33.86 -6.11
CA THR A 54 26.06 34.17 -5.13
C THR A 54 24.85 34.76 -5.84
N ILE A 55 23.67 34.15 -5.67
CA ILE A 55 22.41 34.62 -6.26
C ILE A 55 21.52 35.29 -5.21
N SER A 56 20.82 36.35 -5.63
CA SER A 56 19.84 37.10 -4.82
C SER A 56 18.45 37.12 -5.46
N GLN A 57 18.28 36.39 -6.57
CA GLN A 57 17.06 36.26 -7.35
C GLN A 57 17.07 34.88 -8.03
N ALA A 58 15.92 34.45 -8.54
CA ALA A 58 15.84 33.27 -9.39
C ALA A 58 16.39 33.53 -10.80
N TYR A 59 16.73 32.45 -11.50
CA TYR A 59 17.19 32.45 -12.89
C TYR A 59 16.51 31.34 -13.69
N ILE A 60 16.36 31.56 -14.99
CA ILE A 60 15.81 30.58 -15.93
C ILE A 60 16.82 30.39 -17.05
N ILE A 61 17.17 29.14 -17.33
CA ILE A 61 17.93 28.70 -18.50
C ILE A 61 16.92 28.10 -19.47
N GLU A 62 16.61 28.83 -20.54
CA GLU A 62 15.67 28.39 -21.57
C GLU A 62 16.39 27.73 -22.74
N ILE A 63 15.92 26.53 -23.09
CA ILE A 63 16.40 25.75 -24.22
C ILE A 63 15.56 26.12 -25.46
N LEU A 64 16.21 26.72 -26.44
CA LEU A 64 15.56 27.19 -27.67
C LEU A 64 15.47 26.08 -28.74
N ALA A 65 14.66 26.31 -29.77
CA ALA A 65 14.40 25.35 -30.86
C ALA A 65 15.68 24.96 -31.65
N SER A 66 16.71 25.80 -31.62
CA SER A 66 18.01 25.55 -32.27
C SER A 66 18.95 24.67 -31.44
N TYR A 67 18.55 24.27 -30.23
CA TYR A 67 19.37 23.43 -29.36
C TYR A 67 19.56 22.03 -29.94
N THR A 68 20.80 21.54 -29.96
CA THR A 68 21.14 20.20 -30.45
C THR A 68 21.97 19.37 -29.48
N GLY A 69 22.39 19.97 -28.36
CA GLY A 69 23.33 19.38 -27.41
C GLY A 69 24.78 19.24 -27.90
N ALA A 70 25.09 19.60 -29.16
CA ALA A 70 26.41 19.40 -29.75
C ALA A 70 27.53 20.23 -29.08
N SER A 71 27.16 21.36 -28.45
CA SER A 71 28.09 22.22 -27.71
C SER A 71 28.17 21.90 -26.21
N GLU A 72 27.46 20.89 -25.72
CA GLU A 72 27.54 20.49 -24.31
C GLU A 72 28.82 19.72 -23.98
N VAL A 73 29.29 19.92 -22.75
CA VAL A 73 30.27 19.03 -22.13
C VAL A 73 29.53 18.12 -21.17
N TYR A 74 29.54 16.81 -21.44
CA TYR A 74 28.85 15.83 -20.61
C TYR A 74 29.79 15.27 -19.53
N PRO A 75 29.33 15.15 -18.27
CA PRO A 75 27.99 15.53 -17.78
C PRO A 75 27.81 17.06 -17.68
N ILE A 76 26.62 17.55 -18.05
CA ILE A 76 26.18 18.90 -17.72
C ILE A 76 26.09 18.95 -16.19
N THR A 77 26.94 19.75 -15.56
CA THR A 77 27.08 19.75 -14.09
C THR A 77 26.59 21.07 -13.52
N LEU A 78 25.54 21.01 -12.72
CA LEU A 78 24.93 22.16 -12.04
C LEU A 78 25.42 22.16 -10.59
N THR A 79 26.28 23.12 -10.25
CA THR A 79 27.00 23.19 -8.97
C THR A 79 26.43 24.26 -8.04
N LEU A 80 26.70 24.16 -6.73
CA LEU A 80 26.20 25.13 -5.73
C LEU A 80 26.32 26.60 -6.15
N ARG A 81 25.20 27.32 -6.06
CA ARG A 81 25.16 28.79 -6.02
C ARG A 81 24.76 29.26 -4.63
N THR A 82 25.59 30.05 -3.97
CA THR A 82 25.28 30.57 -2.63
C THR A 82 24.09 31.52 -2.68
N GLY A 83 23.23 31.51 -1.66
CA GLY A 83 21.98 32.31 -1.67
C GLY A 83 20.78 31.65 -2.37
N SER A 84 20.94 30.42 -2.87
CA SER A 84 19.84 29.59 -3.34
C SER A 84 18.82 29.34 -2.22
N SER A 85 17.54 29.44 -2.57
CA SER A 85 16.42 29.30 -1.64
C SER A 85 15.14 28.98 -2.41
N SER A 86 14.04 28.74 -1.72
CA SER A 86 12.72 28.56 -2.34
C SER A 86 12.26 29.76 -3.18
N SER A 87 12.87 30.95 -3.00
CA SER A 87 12.62 32.15 -3.81
C SER A 87 13.71 32.43 -4.86
N ASN A 88 14.90 31.84 -4.69
CA ASN A 88 16.06 32.02 -5.57
C ASN A 88 16.43 30.67 -6.19
N THR A 89 15.61 30.20 -7.12
CA THR A 89 15.79 28.92 -7.81
C THR A 89 16.56 29.11 -9.11
N ILE A 90 17.12 28.02 -9.64
CA ILE A 90 17.62 27.98 -11.02
C ILE A 90 16.82 26.94 -11.78
N THR A 91 16.09 27.37 -12.81
CA THR A 91 15.23 26.50 -13.60
C THR A 91 15.84 26.25 -14.98
N VAL A 92 15.96 24.99 -15.39
CA VAL A 92 16.28 24.60 -16.78
C VAL A 92 15.01 24.06 -17.42
N ARG A 93 14.60 24.61 -18.56
CA ARG A 93 13.38 24.21 -19.27
C ARG A 93 13.43 24.54 -20.77
N PRO A 94 12.58 23.94 -21.61
CA PRO A 94 12.34 24.45 -22.97
C PRO A 94 11.62 25.80 -22.97
N ASP A 95 11.92 26.62 -23.98
CA ASP A 95 11.20 27.87 -24.27
C ASP A 95 9.70 27.63 -24.51
N ALA A 96 8.87 28.63 -24.26
CA ALA A 96 7.43 28.56 -24.42
C ALA A 96 7.04 28.18 -25.86
N GLY A 97 6.30 27.08 -26.00
CA GLY A 97 5.85 26.56 -27.29
C GLY A 97 6.90 25.78 -28.09
N ASN A 98 8.14 25.68 -27.58
CA ASN A 98 9.17 24.83 -28.14
C ASN A 98 9.03 23.40 -27.58
N THR A 99 8.96 22.39 -28.45
CA THR A 99 8.71 21.00 -28.02
C THR A 99 9.67 20.00 -28.64
N GLY A 100 10.04 18.98 -27.86
CA GLY A 100 10.81 17.83 -28.33
C GLY A 100 12.33 18.04 -28.33
N GLU A 101 12.83 18.93 -27.49
CA GLU A 101 14.25 19.17 -27.28
C GLU A 101 14.90 17.90 -26.68
N ILE A 102 16.12 17.61 -27.12
CA ILE A 102 16.84 16.40 -26.72
C ILE A 102 18.23 16.75 -26.20
N ILE A 103 18.51 16.34 -24.97
CA ILE A 103 19.84 16.31 -24.36
C ILE A 103 20.33 14.86 -24.38
N SER A 104 21.22 14.49 -25.30
CA SER A 104 21.64 13.09 -25.44
C SER A 104 23.14 12.89 -25.67
N SER A 105 23.69 11.90 -24.98
CA SER A 105 25.06 11.43 -25.18
C SER A 105 25.23 9.98 -24.70
N SER A 106 26.42 9.41 -24.91
CA SER A 106 26.86 8.14 -24.33
C SER A 106 27.94 8.42 -23.30
N ASN A 107 27.58 8.49 -22.00
CA ASN A 107 28.51 8.95 -20.98
C ASN A 107 28.44 8.11 -19.69
N ILE A 108 29.59 7.61 -19.23
CA ILE A 108 29.70 6.77 -18.03
C ILE A 108 29.65 7.55 -16.71
N ALA A 109 29.74 8.88 -16.74
CA ALA A 109 29.70 9.77 -15.58
C ALA A 109 28.34 10.48 -15.39
N GLY A 110 27.43 10.38 -16.36
CA GLY A 110 26.12 11.05 -16.33
C GLY A 110 25.83 11.86 -17.59
N ILE A 111 24.57 12.23 -17.81
CA ILE A 111 24.19 13.27 -18.78
C ILE A 111 23.97 14.59 -18.07
N LEU A 112 23.17 14.61 -17.01
CA LEU A 112 22.93 15.78 -16.18
C LEU A 112 23.16 15.46 -14.70
N ASN A 113 24.06 16.19 -14.07
CA ASN A 113 24.42 16.03 -12.66
C ASN A 113 24.12 17.32 -11.89
N ILE A 114 23.31 17.22 -10.84
CA ILE A 114 23.12 18.25 -9.83
C ILE A 114 24.10 17.92 -8.70
N ASP A 115 25.18 18.70 -8.60
CA ASP A 115 26.35 18.40 -7.78
C ASP A 115 26.47 19.38 -6.62
N ASN A 116 26.04 18.93 -5.43
CA ASN A 116 26.00 19.73 -4.20
C ASN A 116 25.24 21.07 -4.38
N ALA A 117 24.29 21.11 -5.31
CA ALA A 117 23.48 22.29 -5.58
C ALA A 117 22.08 22.15 -4.97
N ASP A 118 21.53 23.29 -4.55
CA ASP A 118 20.21 23.35 -3.93
C ASP A 118 19.23 24.15 -4.80
N TYR A 119 17.94 23.82 -4.73
CA TYR A 119 16.87 24.57 -5.41
C TYR A 119 17.03 24.64 -6.95
N ILE A 120 17.60 23.58 -7.54
CA ILE A 120 17.62 23.38 -8.99
C ILE A 120 16.31 22.75 -9.44
N ILE A 121 15.71 23.30 -10.49
CA ILE A 121 14.48 22.78 -11.10
C ILE A 121 14.80 22.38 -12.54
N ILE A 122 14.62 21.11 -12.86
CA ILE A 122 14.58 20.62 -14.24
C ILE A 122 13.11 20.43 -14.58
N ASP A 123 12.56 21.32 -15.41
CA ASP A 123 11.16 21.28 -15.83
C ASP A 123 11.08 21.00 -17.32
N GLY A 124 10.64 19.80 -17.68
CA GLY A 124 10.58 19.43 -19.08
C GLY A 124 9.43 20.05 -19.86
N ARG A 125 8.58 20.87 -19.25
CA ARG A 125 7.46 21.54 -19.94
C ARG A 125 7.91 22.81 -20.67
N PRO A 126 7.48 23.02 -21.93
CA PRO A 126 7.69 24.27 -22.65
C PRO A 126 7.14 25.47 -21.87
N GLY A 127 8.01 26.44 -21.55
CA GLY A 127 7.66 27.61 -20.73
C GLY A 127 7.21 27.27 -19.30
N GLY A 128 7.38 26.03 -18.84
CA GLY A 128 6.93 25.56 -17.53
C GLY A 128 5.42 25.36 -17.41
N SER A 129 4.68 25.25 -18.52
CA SER A 129 3.21 25.13 -18.55
C SER A 129 2.74 23.78 -19.11
N GLY A 130 1.57 23.32 -18.67
CA GLY A 130 0.98 22.05 -19.11
C GLY A 130 1.22 20.89 -18.14
N THR A 131 0.80 19.69 -18.56
CA THR A 131 0.74 18.47 -17.74
C THR A 131 1.38 17.25 -18.43
N VAL A 132 2.10 17.46 -19.53
CA VAL A 132 2.68 16.37 -20.32
C VAL A 132 4.20 16.47 -20.27
N PRO A 133 4.92 15.36 -20.01
CA PRO A 133 6.37 15.35 -20.09
C PRO A 133 6.85 15.65 -21.50
N ASP A 134 7.87 16.49 -21.66
CA ASP A 134 8.37 16.82 -23.00
C ASP A 134 9.87 16.70 -23.20
N LEU A 135 10.67 17.56 -22.54
CA LEU A 135 12.14 17.56 -22.66
C LEU A 135 12.72 16.17 -22.50
N GLU A 136 13.47 15.71 -23.50
CA GLU A 136 14.13 14.43 -23.49
C GLU A 136 15.56 14.54 -22.94
N ILE A 137 15.89 13.72 -21.95
CA ILE A 137 17.28 13.51 -21.49
C ILE A 137 17.60 12.03 -21.69
N ARG A 138 18.60 11.73 -22.52
CA ARG A 138 18.92 10.35 -22.92
C ARG A 138 20.40 10.02 -22.74
N ASN A 139 20.67 9.00 -21.92
CA ASN A 139 21.98 8.35 -21.92
C ASN A 139 21.91 7.09 -22.76
N THR A 140 22.75 6.97 -23.79
CA THR A 140 22.80 5.78 -24.66
C THR A 140 23.85 4.76 -24.21
N VAL A 141 24.52 4.99 -23.08
CA VAL A 141 25.52 4.06 -22.56
C VAL A 141 24.86 2.77 -22.08
N THR A 142 25.50 1.63 -22.34
CA THR A 142 25.00 0.28 -21.98
C THR A 142 25.79 -0.36 -20.84
N THR A 143 26.77 0.36 -20.29
CA THR A 143 27.66 -0.16 -19.24
C THR A 143 28.07 0.93 -18.26
N GLY A 144 28.56 0.51 -17.09
CA GLY A 144 29.12 1.40 -16.07
C GLY A 144 28.26 1.48 -14.82
N THR A 145 28.78 1.03 -13.69
CA THR A 145 28.10 1.05 -12.39
C THR A 145 27.69 2.46 -11.95
N ASN A 146 28.52 3.44 -12.31
CA ASN A 146 28.33 4.86 -12.00
C ASN A 146 27.81 5.66 -13.20
N ALA A 147 27.24 5.00 -14.21
CA ALA A 147 26.58 5.69 -15.31
C ALA A 147 25.13 6.04 -14.93
N SER A 148 24.70 7.25 -15.30
CA SER A 148 23.32 7.71 -15.07
C SER A 148 22.76 8.62 -16.15
N THR A 149 21.45 8.78 -16.22
CA THR A 149 20.84 9.80 -17.10
C THR A 149 20.74 11.13 -16.35
N VAL A 150 20.08 11.14 -15.18
CA VAL A 150 20.03 12.30 -14.28
C VAL A 150 20.48 11.89 -12.88
N ALA A 151 21.40 12.64 -12.27
CA ALA A 151 21.90 12.34 -10.94
C ALA A 151 21.90 13.56 -10.02
N MET A 152 21.47 13.35 -8.78
CA MET A 152 21.74 14.22 -7.64
C MET A 152 22.91 13.63 -6.85
N ILE A 153 23.98 14.39 -6.69
CA ILE A 153 25.25 13.92 -6.10
C ILE A 153 25.80 14.91 -5.07
N ASN A 154 26.64 14.40 -4.16
CA ASN A 154 27.42 15.20 -3.21
C ASN A 154 26.65 16.14 -2.28
N GLY A 155 25.34 15.97 -2.14
CA GLY A 155 24.54 16.77 -1.22
C GLY A 155 23.56 17.72 -1.88
N ALA A 156 23.02 17.37 -3.05
CA ALA A 156 21.99 18.16 -3.69
C ALA A 156 20.69 18.07 -2.87
N THR A 157 20.12 19.23 -2.49
CA THR A 157 18.88 19.28 -1.71
C THR A 157 17.83 20.19 -2.32
N ASN A 158 16.56 19.97 -1.97
CA ASN A 158 15.45 20.83 -2.40
C ASN A 158 15.35 20.97 -3.94
N CYS A 159 15.86 19.99 -4.69
CA CYS A 159 15.84 20.01 -6.16
C CYS A 159 14.60 19.28 -6.70
N VAL A 160 14.13 19.71 -7.86
CA VAL A 160 12.93 19.17 -8.52
C VAL A 160 13.30 18.70 -9.92
N ILE A 161 12.98 17.45 -10.24
CA ILE A 161 12.98 16.91 -11.59
C ILE A 161 11.54 16.60 -11.95
N ARG A 162 11.00 17.29 -12.95
CA ARG A 162 9.60 17.13 -13.34
C ARG A 162 9.36 17.18 -14.83
N TYR A 163 8.35 16.43 -15.29
CA TYR A 163 7.89 16.45 -16.68
C TYR A 163 8.99 16.22 -17.72
N ILE A 164 10.05 15.49 -17.39
CA ILE A 164 11.06 15.06 -18.38
C ILE A 164 10.75 13.67 -18.92
N LYS A 165 11.23 13.39 -20.13
CA LYS A 165 11.37 12.04 -20.67
C LYS A 165 12.82 11.60 -20.47
N SER A 166 13.09 10.81 -19.43
CA SER A 166 14.41 10.31 -19.11
C SER A 166 14.63 8.92 -19.68
N TYR A 167 15.56 8.76 -20.62
CA TYR A 167 15.84 7.48 -21.27
C TYR A 167 17.23 6.95 -20.92
N ASN A 168 17.31 5.64 -20.74
CA ASN A 168 18.56 4.90 -20.63
C ASN A 168 18.43 3.53 -21.31
N ALA A 169 19.54 2.87 -21.63
CA ALA A 169 19.52 1.49 -22.10
C ALA A 169 19.04 0.56 -20.98
N THR A 170 18.13 -0.37 -21.29
CA THR A 170 17.69 -1.41 -20.34
C THR A 170 18.79 -2.43 -20.13
N GLU A 171 19.32 -2.53 -18.91
CA GLU A 171 20.52 -3.33 -18.63
C GLU A 171 20.33 -4.31 -17.47
N ASN A 172 20.84 -5.54 -17.62
CA ASN A 172 20.87 -6.56 -16.57
C ASN A 172 22.21 -6.61 -15.81
N THR A 173 23.20 -5.82 -16.23
CA THR A 173 24.54 -5.72 -15.61
C THR A 173 24.59 -4.55 -14.61
N THR A 174 25.75 -4.27 -13.99
CA THR A 174 25.89 -3.41 -12.78
C THR A 174 25.45 -1.95 -12.93
N GLY A 175 25.11 -1.50 -14.13
CA GLY A 175 24.54 -0.19 -14.43
C GLY A 175 24.22 -0.11 -15.93
N PRO A 176 23.71 1.02 -16.42
CA PRO A 176 23.53 2.33 -15.77
C PRO A 176 22.23 2.43 -14.95
N LYS A 177 22.12 3.42 -14.06
CA LYS A 177 20.85 3.79 -13.39
C LYS A 177 20.21 4.95 -14.17
N ASN A 178 18.89 5.08 -14.27
CA ASN A 178 18.32 6.19 -15.05
C ASN A 178 18.30 7.50 -14.23
N VAL A 179 17.37 7.67 -13.31
CA VAL A 179 17.37 8.79 -12.34
C VAL A 179 17.92 8.30 -11.00
N VAL A 180 18.86 9.02 -10.39
CA VAL A 180 19.52 8.55 -9.16
C VAL A 180 19.85 9.64 -8.15
N PHE A 181 19.50 9.40 -6.88
CA PHE A 181 20.10 10.07 -5.71
C PHE A 181 21.33 9.25 -5.30
N ARG A 182 22.54 9.77 -5.53
CA ARG A 182 23.79 9.02 -5.26
C ARG A 182 24.28 9.19 -3.84
N THR A 183 25.50 8.73 -3.61
CA THR A 183 26.25 8.98 -2.39
C THR A 183 26.62 10.45 -2.29
N SER A 184 26.82 10.90 -1.06
CA SER A 184 27.41 12.19 -0.73
C SER A 184 28.72 11.94 0.00
N ALA A 185 29.82 12.57 -0.45
CA ALA A 185 31.11 12.49 0.24
C ALA A 185 31.29 13.60 1.29
N SER A 186 30.65 14.76 1.09
CA SER A 186 30.96 16.00 1.82
C SER A 186 29.78 16.59 2.59
N ASN A 187 28.54 16.28 2.21
CA ASN A 187 27.36 16.82 2.88
C ASN A 187 26.69 15.75 3.78
N PRO A 188 26.65 15.94 5.11
CA PRO A 188 26.05 14.99 6.05
C PRO A 188 24.55 14.81 5.90
N THR A 189 23.86 15.73 5.21
CA THR A 189 22.44 15.55 4.91
C THR A 189 22.18 14.59 3.76
N GLY A 190 23.23 14.11 3.07
CA GLY A 190 23.06 13.34 1.82
C GLY A 190 22.33 14.15 0.74
N ASN A 191 21.86 13.47 -0.31
CA ASN A 191 20.99 14.07 -1.31
C ASN A 191 19.54 13.94 -0.82
N SER A 192 18.98 15.03 -0.30
CA SER A 192 17.75 14.99 0.52
C SER A 192 16.73 16.07 0.16
N ASP A 193 15.49 15.85 0.55
CA ASP A 193 14.37 16.78 0.30
C ASP A 193 14.15 17.08 -1.20
N ASN A 194 14.49 16.13 -2.06
CA ASN A 194 14.34 16.25 -3.51
C ASN A 194 13.05 15.61 -4.01
N LEU A 195 12.57 16.09 -5.16
CA LEU A 195 11.33 15.63 -5.78
C LEU A 195 11.58 15.16 -7.22
N VAL A 196 11.12 13.94 -7.53
CA VAL A 196 11.03 13.42 -8.90
C VAL A 196 9.55 13.16 -9.18
N GLU A 197 8.95 13.97 -10.04
CA GLU A 197 7.50 13.93 -10.27
C GLU A 197 7.07 14.00 -11.72
N GLU A 198 5.96 13.37 -12.06
CA GLU A 198 5.32 13.50 -13.38
C GLU A 198 6.30 13.23 -14.55
N CYS A 199 7.31 12.38 -14.35
CA CYS A 199 8.30 12.06 -15.37
C CYS A 199 7.95 10.77 -16.11
N TYR A 200 8.44 10.65 -17.35
CA TYR A 200 8.50 9.38 -18.05
C TYR A 200 9.93 8.85 -17.99
N VAL A 201 10.16 7.76 -17.26
CA VAL A 201 11.49 7.19 -16.99
C VAL A 201 11.57 5.80 -17.61
N SER A 202 12.35 5.66 -18.67
CA SER A 202 12.47 4.40 -19.42
C SER A 202 13.89 3.85 -19.37
N GLY A 203 14.02 2.56 -19.05
CA GLY A 203 15.30 1.85 -19.10
C GLY A 203 16.22 2.05 -17.89
N GLY A 204 17.47 1.61 -18.05
CA GLY A 204 18.47 1.46 -16.98
C GLY A 204 18.40 0.09 -16.30
N ARG A 205 19.42 -0.24 -15.51
CA ARG A 205 19.36 -1.29 -14.48
C ARG A 205 18.26 -0.97 -13.47
N SER A 206 18.13 0.31 -13.13
CA SER A 206 16.99 0.81 -12.36
C SER A 206 16.42 2.08 -12.99
N GLY A 207 15.09 2.22 -12.94
CA GLY A 207 14.41 3.45 -13.36
C GLY A 207 14.75 4.60 -12.42
N VAL A 208 14.41 4.47 -11.14
CA VAL A 208 14.79 5.42 -10.09
C VAL A 208 15.55 4.69 -8.99
N ALA A 209 16.63 5.29 -8.48
CA ALA A 209 17.39 4.72 -7.37
C ALA A 209 17.79 5.77 -6.33
N SER A 210 17.80 5.38 -5.06
CA SER A 210 18.45 6.12 -3.99
C SER A 210 19.54 5.26 -3.39
N ASP A 211 20.76 5.80 -3.31
CA ASP A 211 21.97 5.10 -2.91
C ASP A 211 22.84 6.03 -2.05
N GLY A 212 22.48 6.17 -0.78
CA GLY A 212 23.21 7.02 0.17
C GLY A 212 24.30 6.25 0.90
N THR A 213 24.76 6.81 2.02
CA THR A 213 25.65 6.10 2.95
C THR A 213 25.11 6.20 4.36
N VAL A 214 25.58 5.37 5.29
CA VAL A 214 25.17 5.48 6.70
C VAL A 214 25.59 6.83 7.30
N ALA A 215 26.78 7.33 6.94
CA ALA A 215 27.27 8.63 7.41
C ALA A 215 26.49 9.81 6.81
N ASN A 216 26.17 9.72 5.51
CA ASN A 216 25.51 10.76 4.73
C ASN A 216 24.31 10.14 4.00
N PRO A 217 23.18 9.92 4.71
CA PRO A 217 22.03 9.23 4.13
C PRO A 217 21.18 10.16 3.27
N ASN A 218 20.60 9.62 2.20
CA ASN A 218 19.60 10.32 1.39
C ASN A 218 18.24 10.20 2.09
N ARG A 219 17.62 11.34 2.43
CA ARG A 219 16.39 11.41 3.24
C ARG A 219 15.31 12.26 2.58
N ASN A 220 14.05 12.03 2.97
CA ASN A 220 12.91 12.87 2.61
C ASN A 220 12.71 13.07 1.09
N ASN A 221 13.28 12.19 0.27
CA ASN A 221 13.09 12.27 -1.17
C ASN A 221 11.74 11.69 -1.56
N THR A 222 11.05 12.35 -2.50
CA THR A 222 9.75 11.92 -2.99
C THR A 222 9.83 11.54 -4.46
N VAL A 223 9.34 10.34 -4.80
CA VAL A 223 9.19 9.85 -6.17
C VAL A 223 7.70 9.65 -6.40
N ARG A 224 7.06 10.56 -7.15
CA ARG A 224 5.60 10.57 -7.29
C ARG A 224 5.06 10.71 -8.71
N ASN A 225 3.94 10.08 -9.01
CA ASN A 225 3.21 10.23 -10.28
C ASN A 225 4.07 10.01 -11.54
N ASN A 226 5.15 9.24 -11.44
CA ASN A 226 6.00 8.95 -12.59
C ASN A 226 5.47 7.74 -13.34
N THR A 227 5.69 7.72 -14.66
CA THR A 227 5.65 6.49 -15.44
C THR A 227 7.07 5.92 -15.50
N ILE A 228 7.30 4.77 -14.88
CA ILE A 228 8.60 4.09 -14.85
C ILE A 228 8.46 2.80 -15.63
N VAL A 229 9.25 2.64 -16.69
CA VAL A 229 9.06 1.59 -17.67
C VAL A 229 10.37 0.92 -18.10
N ASP A 230 10.30 -0.38 -18.39
CA ASP A 230 11.35 -1.15 -19.06
C ASP A 230 12.74 -1.09 -18.39
N TRP A 231 12.79 -1.14 -17.05
CA TRP A 231 14.04 -1.31 -16.32
C TRP A 231 14.55 -2.76 -16.39
N GLY A 232 15.84 -2.94 -16.10
CA GLY A 232 16.48 -4.26 -16.20
C GLY A 232 16.55 -5.07 -14.90
N PHE A 233 16.64 -4.44 -13.72
CA PHE A 233 16.66 -5.12 -12.42
C PHE A 233 15.51 -4.67 -11.50
N THR A 234 15.34 -3.37 -11.26
CA THR A 234 14.24 -2.87 -10.43
C THR A 234 13.68 -1.52 -10.90
N GLY A 235 12.38 -1.32 -10.84
CA GLY A 235 11.75 -0.05 -11.25
C GLY A 235 12.21 1.08 -10.34
N ILE A 236 11.98 0.91 -9.04
CA ILE A 236 12.50 1.80 -7.99
C ILE A 236 13.40 0.99 -7.06
N TRP A 237 14.61 1.49 -6.80
CA TRP A 237 15.57 0.87 -5.89
C TRP A 237 15.86 1.78 -4.69
N PHE A 238 15.49 1.32 -3.51
CA PHE A 238 15.81 1.95 -2.24
C PHE A 238 17.03 1.25 -1.62
N LEU A 239 18.24 1.66 -2.01
CA LEU A 239 19.49 1.05 -1.56
C LEU A 239 19.92 1.54 -0.17
N ASN A 240 21.04 1.00 0.31
CA ASN A 240 21.64 1.36 1.59
C ASN A 240 21.84 2.88 1.75
N GLY A 241 21.78 3.34 3.00
CA GLY A 241 21.89 4.76 3.34
C GLY A 241 20.75 5.62 2.77
N SER A 242 19.61 5.02 2.41
CA SER A 242 18.39 5.75 2.07
C SER A 242 17.40 5.66 3.23
N ALA A 243 16.73 6.76 3.54
CA ALA A 243 15.76 6.85 4.62
C ALA A 243 14.60 7.79 4.24
N ASP A 244 13.49 7.67 4.95
CA ASP A 244 12.39 8.64 4.95
C ASP A 244 11.81 8.99 3.56
N MET A 245 11.82 8.04 2.62
CA MET A 245 11.32 8.27 1.26
C MET A 245 9.81 8.06 1.13
N ILE A 246 9.21 8.81 0.21
CA ILE A 246 7.82 8.65 -0.22
C ILE A 246 7.82 8.20 -1.69
N ILE A 247 7.20 7.04 -1.95
CA ILE A 247 7.01 6.48 -3.28
C ILE A 247 5.51 6.39 -3.53
N GLU A 248 4.96 7.31 -4.32
CA GLU A 248 3.50 7.42 -4.45
C GLU A 248 2.96 7.64 -5.85
N GLY A 249 1.79 7.08 -6.18
CA GLY A 249 1.09 7.39 -7.43
C GLY A 249 1.82 6.97 -8.72
N ASN A 250 2.92 6.22 -8.62
CA ASN A 250 3.72 5.85 -9.79
C ASN A 250 3.07 4.70 -10.57
N THR A 251 3.18 4.74 -11.90
CA THR A 251 2.84 3.63 -12.79
C THR A 251 4.13 2.92 -13.20
N ILE A 252 4.29 1.66 -12.81
CA ILE A 252 5.55 0.90 -12.87
C ILE A 252 5.33 -0.40 -13.64
N TYR A 253 5.92 -0.56 -14.83
CA TYR A 253 5.75 -1.78 -15.63
C TYR A 253 6.86 -2.10 -16.63
N ASN A 254 7.00 -3.35 -17.03
CA ASN A 254 7.74 -3.74 -18.24
C ASN A 254 6.77 -3.97 -19.40
N THR A 255 7.07 -3.38 -20.55
CA THR A 255 6.59 -3.85 -21.86
C THR A 255 7.43 -5.03 -22.34
N THR A 256 8.74 -4.99 -22.05
CA THR A 256 9.70 -6.05 -22.38
C THR A 256 10.67 -6.27 -21.22
N GLY A 257 11.10 -7.52 -21.04
CA GLY A 257 12.07 -7.89 -20.01
C GLY A 257 13.47 -8.13 -20.59
N VAL A 258 14.48 -8.08 -19.72
CA VAL A 258 15.85 -8.54 -20.01
C VAL A 258 16.18 -9.77 -19.17
N SER A 259 17.31 -10.41 -19.45
CA SER A 259 17.72 -11.63 -18.74
C SER A 259 18.24 -11.28 -17.35
N ILE A 260 17.37 -11.32 -16.34
CA ILE A 260 17.70 -11.08 -14.93
C ILE A 260 17.00 -12.09 -14.01
N THR A 261 17.64 -12.56 -12.94
CA THR A 261 17.07 -13.58 -12.03
C THR A 261 16.14 -13.01 -10.97
N ASN A 262 16.19 -11.69 -10.72
CA ASN A 262 15.46 -11.08 -9.62
C ASN A 262 14.78 -9.75 -9.98
N PRO A 263 13.96 -9.71 -11.06
CA PRO A 263 13.27 -8.49 -11.41
C PRO A 263 12.26 -8.10 -10.31
N SER A 264 12.23 -6.80 -9.97
CA SER A 264 11.32 -6.24 -8.97
C SER A 264 10.65 -4.95 -9.47
N GLY A 265 9.42 -4.66 -9.06
CA GLY A 265 8.83 -3.32 -9.25
C GLY A 265 9.50 -2.31 -8.32
N ILE A 266 9.45 -2.59 -7.01
CA ILE A 266 10.09 -1.79 -5.95
C ILE A 266 10.94 -2.72 -5.08
N ASN A 267 12.22 -2.38 -4.92
CA ASN A 267 13.18 -3.13 -4.10
C ASN A 267 13.66 -2.27 -2.91
N ILE A 268 13.38 -2.76 -1.71
CA ILE A 268 13.70 -2.15 -0.41
C ILE A 268 14.94 -2.86 0.15
N GLN A 269 16.09 -2.23 0.03
CA GLN A 269 17.39 -2.79 0.44
C GLN A 269 18.09 -1.94 1.51
N SER A 270 17.55 -0.78 1.88
CA SER A 270 18.17 0.04 2.91
C SER A 270 18.21 -0.65 4.27
N THR A 271 19.42 -0.76 4.82
CA THR A 271 19.72 -1.22 6.17
C THR A 271 20.00 -0.04 7.11
N TYR A 272 19.61 1.19 6.73
CA TYR A 272 19.69 2.35 7.60
C TYR A 272 18.70 2.18 8.77
N ASP A 273 19.06 2.57 9.99
CA ASP A 273 18.20 2.36 11.16
C ASP A 273 17.17 3.48 11.32
N GLY A 274 15.97 3.13 11.81
CA GLY A 274 14.97 4.09 12.28
C GLY A 274 14.31 4.94 11.19
N TYR A 275 14.29 4.50 9.92
CA TYR A 275 13.64 5.28 8.85
C TYR A 275 12.14 4.98 8.70
N ASN A 276 11.42 5.90 8.07
CA ASN A 276 10.01 5.73 7.69
C ASN A 276 9.86 5.68 6.17
N LEU A 277 9.62 4.50 5.60
CA LEU A 277 9.37 4.36 4.16
C LEU A 277 7.86 4.29 3.89
N THR A 278 7.36 5.15 2.99
CA THR A 278 5.97 5.11 2.54
C THR A 278 5.88 4.72 1.07
N ILE A 279 5.15 3.64 0.77
CA ILE A 279 4.86 3.16 -0.58
C ILE A 279 3.35 3.10 -0.73
N ARG A 280 2.77 4.06 -1.47
CA ARG A 280 1.31 4.16 -1.57
C ARG A 280 0.78 4.51 -2.95
N ASN A 281 -0.44 4.12 -3.25
CA ASN A 281 -1.14 4.52 -4.47
C ASN A 281 -0.40 4.16 -5.78
N ASN A 282 0.58 3.24 -5.75
CA ASN A 282 1.32 2.86 -6.96
C ASN A 282 0.57 1.78 -7.73
N LYS A 283 0.68 1.84 -9.07
CA LYS A 283 0.16 0.82 -10.00
C LYS A 283 1.36 0.06 -10.58
N ILE A 284 1.62 -1.14 -10.07
CA ILE A 284 2.69 -2.03 -10.52
C ILE A 284 2.09 -3.12 -11.40
N THR A 285 2.43 -3.16 -12.68
CA THR A 285 1.95 -4.21 -13.59
C THR A 285 3.12 -4.84 -14.34
N ASN A 286 3.00 -6.11 -14.73
CA ASN A 286 3.96 -6.77 -15.63
C ASN A 286 5.45 -6.58 -15.27
N VAL A 287 5.92 -7.28 -14.24
CA VAL A 287 7.35 -7.42 -13.97
C VAL A 287 7.87 -8.61 -14.78
N VAL A 288 8.70 -8.35 -15.78
CA VAL A 288 9.08 -9.35 -16.82
C VAL A 288 10.58 -9.56 -16.89
N SER A 289 11.00 -10.81 -17.04
CA SER A 289 12.37 -11.23 -17.30
C SER A 289 12.40 -12.29 -18.40
N THR A 290 13.45 -12.26 -19.21
CA THR A 290 13.75 -13.28 -20.24
C THR A 290 14.75 -14.34 -19.74
N ASN A 291 15.14 -14.27 -18.47
CA ASN A 291 16.08 -15.22 -17.88
C ASN A 291 15.50 -16.63 -17.84
N THR A 292 16.31 -17.64 -18.10
CA THR A 292 15.90 -19.05 -18.10
C THR A 292 16.40 -19.84 -16.88
N SER A 293 16.97 -19.16 -15.87
CA SER A 293 17.42 -19.79 -14.64
C SER A 293 16.24 -20.34 -13.84
N THR A 294 16.42 -21.54 -13.27
CA THR A 294 15.48 -22.14 -12.32
C THR A 294 15.44 -21.44 -10.96
N SER A 295 16.23 -20.37 -10.77
CA SER A 295 16.21 -19.48 -9.61
C SER A 295 15.55 -18.12 -9.89
N LEU A 296 14.93 -17.92 -11.05
CA LEU A 296 14.22 -16.68 -11.38
C LEU A 296 13.11 -16.43 -10.37
N ASN A 297 13.08 -15.28 -9.71
CA ASN A 297 11.89 -14.88 -8.95
C ASN A 297 11.39 -13.49 -9.31
N VAL A 298 10.09 -13.36 -9.46
CA VAL A 298 9.44 -12.12 -9.87
C VAL A 298 8.80 -11.48 -8.66
N ARG A 299 8.99 -10.18 -8.46
CA ARG A 299 8.47 -9.47 -7.27
C ARG A 299 7.79 -8.16 -7.64
N GLY A 300 6.64 -7.86 -7.03
CA GLY A 300 6.07 -6.52 -7.07
C GLY A 300 6.84 -5.58 -6.15
N ILE A 301 6.70 -5.78 -4.84
CA ILE A 301 7.41 -5.06 -3.77
C ILE A 301 8.19 -6.09 -2.94
N TYR A 302 9.45 -5.79 -2.64
CA TYR A 302 10.36 -6.74 -1.98
C TYR A 302 11.27 -6.08 -0.95
N THR A 303 11.43 -6.66 0.25
CA THR A 303 12.48 -6.30 1.22
C THR A 303 13.65 -7.28 1.16
N VAL A 304 14.88 -6.79 0.97
CA VAL A 304 16.13 -7.57 1.00
C VAL A 304 16.70 -7.65 2.41
N THR A 305 17.13 -8.85 2.84
CA THR A 305 17.86 -9.18 4.08
C THR A 305 17.17 -8.79 5.39
N ALA A 306 16.92 -7.50 5.61
CA ALA A 306 15.98 -6.89 6.56
C ALA A 306 16.03 -5.35 6.37
N PRO A 307 14.89 -4.63 6.52
CA PRO A 307 14.93 -3.20 6.85
C PRO A 307 15.80 -2.95 8.09
N GLY A 308 16.48 -1.80 8.19
CA GLY A 308 17.30 -1.50 9.36
C GLY A 308 16.49 -1.42 10.65
N THR A 309 17.15 -1.61 11.80
CA THR A 309 16.49 -1.72 13.10
C THR A 309 15.67 -0.46 13.42
N GLY A 310 14.47 -0.65 13.96
CA GLY A 310 13.53 0.42 14.31
C GLY A 310 12.82 1.07 13.12
N SER A 311 13.06 0.61 11.88
CA SER A 311 12.42 1.20 10.71
C SER A 311 10.93 0.88 10.63
N VAL A 312 10.17 1.75 9.97
CA VAL A 312 8.74 1.59 9.72
C VAL A 312 8.48 1.57 8.22
N LEU A 313 7.89 0.48 7.73
CA LEU A 313 7.45 0.36 6.36
C LEU A 313 5.94 0.52 6.29
N ASN A 314 5.45 1.49 5.52
CA ASN A 314 4.04 1.73 5.26
C ASN A 314 3.72 1.42 3.79
N ILE A 315 3.07 0.30 3.53
CA ILE A 315 2.73 -0.19 2.18
C ILE A 315 1.21 -0.26 2.07
N TYR A 316 0.59 0.70 1.38
CA TYR A 316 -0.87 0.74 1.31
C TYR A 316 -1.46 1.31 0.02
N ASN A 317 -2.71 0.98 -0.27
CA ASN A 317 -3.42 1.45 -1.48
C ASN A 317 -2.68 1.17 -2.80
N ASN A 318 -1.83 0.13 -2.88
CA ASN A 318 -1.15 -0.20 -4.14
C ASN A 318 -1.97 -1.21 -4.94
N PHE A 319 -1.99 -1.04 -6.26
CA PHE A 319 -2.37 -2.07 -7.22
C PHE A 319 -1.13 -2.82 -7.69
N ILE A 320 -1.13 -4.14 -7.55
CA ILE A 320 -0.03 -4.99 -8.01
C ILE A 320 -0.60 -6.12 -8.86
N SER A 321 -0.30 -6.12 -10.17
CA SER A 321 -0.76 -7.14 -11.11
C SER A 321 0.39 -7.85 -11.83
N LEU A 322 0.61 -9.12 -11.49
CA LEU A 322 1.70 -9.95 -12.02
C LEU A 322 1.14 -11.13 -12.82
N ASN A 323 0.63 -10.86 -14.03
CA ASN A 323 0.01 -11.88 -14.89
C ASN A 323 0.98 -12.55 -15.88
N SER A 324 2.20 -12.03 -16.00
CA SER A 324 3.19 -12.55 -16.97
C SER A 324 3.70 -13.93 -16.57
N ASN A 325 3.86 -14.83 -17.55
CA ASN A 325 4.34 -16.19 -17.32
C ASN A 325 5.76 -16.23 -16.77
N ASN A 326 6.70 -15.45 -17.35
CA ASN A 326 8.13 -15.47 -17.04
C ASN A 326 8.75 -16.88 -17.14
N ASN A 327 9.44 -17.15 -18.24
CA ASN A 327 10.02 -18.47 -18.51
C ASN A 327 10.92 -18.94 -17.36
N SER A 328 10.77 -20.18 -16.93
CA SER A 328 11.52 -20.80 -15.82
C SER A 328 11.40 -20.09 -14.46
N ALA A 329 10.38 -19.24 -14.26
CA ALA A 329 10.15 -18.65 -12.95
C ALA A 329 10.11 -19.75 -11.87
N ALA A 330 10.94 -19.57 -10.84
CA ALA A 330 10.97 -20.37 -9.62
C ALA A 330 9.88 -19.89 -8.66
N SER A 331 9.70 -18.56 -8.56
CA SER A 331 8.58 -17.99 -7.82
C SER A 331 8.11 -16.61 -8.32
N THR A 332 6.89 -16.22 -7.93
CA THR A 332 6.26 -14.93 -8.26
C THR A 332 5.49 -14.39 -7.05
N TYR A 333 5.90 -13.22 -6.53
CA TYR A 333 5.33 -12.63 -5.32
C TYR A 333 4.85 -11.21 -5.54
N GLY A 334 3.67 -10.87 -5.03
CA GLY A 334 3.18 -9.49 -5.07
C GLY A 334 3.97 -8.62 -4.10
N ILE A 335 3.83 -8.89 -2.81
CA ILE A 335 4.64 -8.32 -1.74
C ILE A 335 5.40 -9.45 -1.05
N LEU A 336 6.73 -9.37 -1.03
CA LEU A 336 7.59 -10.30 -0.30
C LEU A 336 8.32 -9.56 0.82
N THR A 337 7.97 -9.88 2.06
CA THR A 337 8.67 -9.36 3.24
C THR A 337 9.61 -10.42 3.81
N THR A 338 10.91 -10.14 3.75
CA THR A 338 11.98 -10.95 4.34
C THR A 338 12.61 -10.23 5.53
N GLY A 339 13.52 -10.88 6.23
CA GLY A 339 14.10 -10.37 7.47
C GLY A 339 14.72 -11.50 8.28
N THR A 340 16.03 -11.47 8.52
CA THR A 340 16.70 -12.49 9.34
C THR A 340 17.58 -11.94 10.46
N ALA A 341 17.59 -10.61 10.68
CA ALA A 341 18.52 -9.99 11.62
C ALA A 341 17.95 -8.79 12.41
N GLU A 342 17.09 -7.96 11.79
CA GLU A 342 16.72 -6.65 12.34
C GLU A 342 15.24 -6.53 12.72
N ILE A 343 14.95 -5.79 13.78
CA ILE A 343 13.57 -5.56 14.27
C ILE A 343 12.99 -4.32 13.61
N TYR A 344 11.83 -4.45 12.95
CA TYR A 344 11.18 -3.35 12.26
C TYR A 344 9.65 -3.45 12.37
N THR A 345 8.96 -2.37 11.98
CA THR A 345 7.51 -2.34 11.82
C THR A 345 7.15 -2.45 10.34
N CYS A 346 6.23 -3.35 10.00
CA CYS A 346 5.69 -3.48 8.65
C CYS A 346 4.17 -3.33 8.69
N ASN A 347 3.67 -2.32 7.99
CA ASN A 347 2.26 -1.97 7.87
C ASN A 347 1.82 -2.22 6.42
N ILE A 348 0.93 -3.20 6.21
CA ILE A 348 0.42 -3.58 4.89
C ILE A 348 -1.10 -3.45 4.88
N TYR A 349 -1.62 -2.36 4.31
CA TYR A 349 -3.03 -2.02 4.38
C TYR A 349 -3.67 -1.78 3.02
N TYR A 350 -4.89 -2.23 2.79
CA TYR A 350 -5.66 -1.82 1.61
C TYR A 350 -4.91 -2.02 0.27
N ASN A 351 -4.03 -3.01 0.13
CA ASN A 351 -3.43 -3.29 -1.18
C ASN A 351 -4.35 -4.24 -1.96
N THR A 352 -4.45 -4.05 -3.28
CA THR A 352 -5.11 -5.01 -4.18
C THR A 352 -4.06 -5.67 -5.04
N ILE A 353 -3.93 -6.99 -4.91
CA ILE A 353 -2.86 -7.76 -5.53
C ILE A 353 -3.47 -8.91 -6.33
N LYS A 354 -3.15 -8.97 -7.62
CA LYS A 354 -3.50 -10.06 -8.53
C LYS A 354 -2.24 -10.73 -9.06
N ILE A 355 -2.17 -12.05 -8.92
CA ILE A 355 -1.14 -12.88 -9.58
C ILE A 355 -1.85 -13.84 -10.53
N GLY A 356 -1.34 -13.93 -11.76
CA GLY A 356 -1.89 -14.80 -12.80
C GLY A 356 -0.79 -15.48 -13.61
N GLY A 357 -1.16 -16.00 -14.78
CA GLY A 357 -0.24 -16.66 -15.71
C GLY A 357 0.07 -18.12 -15.37
N VAL A 358 1.04 -18.68 -16.08
CA VAL A 358 1.51 -20.06 -15.95
C VAL A 358 2.93 -20.07 -15.42
N GLN A 359 3.12 -20.73 -14.30
CA GLN A 359 4.41 -21.08 -13.72
C GLN A 359 5.02 -22.23 -14.53
N THR A 360 6.31 -22.14 -14.82
CA THR A 360 7.03 -23.15 -15.62
C THR A 360 8.20 -23.80 -14.87
N GLY A 361 8.42 -23.44 -13.60
CA GLY A 361 9.48 -23.98 -12.74
C GLY A 361 9.04 -24.09 -11.28
N GLY A 362 10.00 -24.11 -10.37
CA GLY A 362 9.77 -24.23 -8.92
C GLY A 362 10.05 -25.61 -8.35
N ILE A 363 10.13 -25.67 -7.02
CA ILE A 363 10.47 -26.87 -6.26
C ILE A 363 9.19 -27.40 -5.59
N SER A 364 8.92 -28.69 -5.77
CA SER A 364 7.79 -29.38 -5.12
C SER A 364 7.77 -29.11 -3.60
N GLY A 365 6.61 -28.81 -3.05
CA GLY A 365 6.41 -28.52 -1.62
C GLY A 365 6.68 -27.06 -1.23
N ASN A 366 7.27 -26.26 -2.13
CA ASN A 366 7.51 -24.84 -1.87
C ASN A 366 6.34 -23.98 -2.35
N ILE A 367 6.15 -22.85 -1.67
CA ILE A 367 5.35 -21.74 -2.18
C ILE A 367 6.09 -21.17 -3.39
N VAL A 368 5.44 -21.21 -4.55
CA VAL A 368 5.98 -20.65 -5.79
C VAL A 368 5.21 -19.41 -6.23
N SER A 369 4.03 -19.16 -5.69
CA SER A 369 3.42 -17.84 -5.84
C SER A 369 2.55 -17.45 -4.66
N ALA A 370 2.63 -16.17 -4.29
CA ALA A 370 1.83 -15.59 -3.22
C ALA A 370 1.62 -14.10 -3.43
N CYS A 371 0.39 -13.61 -3.27
CA CYS A 371 0.13 -12.17 -3.35
C CYS A 371 0.88 -11.45 -2.23
N ILE A 372 0.81 -11.97 -1.00
CA ILE A 372 1.66 -11.54 0.11
C ILE A 372 2.38 -12.77 0.67
N ASN A 373 3.70 -12.69 0.79
CA ASN A 373 4.53 -13.72 1.38
C ASN A 373 5.39 -13.13 2.50
N LYS A 374 5.13 -13.55 3.73
CA LYS A 374 5.98 -13.24 4.88
C LYS A 374 6.90 -14.41 5.19
N THR A 375 8.18 -14.26 4.87
CA THR A 375 9.21 -15.28 5.15
C THR A 375 10.20 -14.85 6.23
N SER A 376 10.08 -13.62 6.76
CA SER A 376 10.93 -13.17 7.87
C SER A 376 10.83 -14.12 9.07
N ASN A 377 11.98 -14.58 9.56
CA ASN A 377 12.12 -15.43 10.75
C ASN A 377 12.66 -14.67 11.97
N GLN A 378 12.85 -13.36 11.84
CA GLN A 378 13.31 -12.50 12.92
C GLN A 378 12.21 -12.31 13.97
N GLN A 379 12.59 -12.41 15.25
CA GLN A 379 11.70 -12.17 16.38
C GLN A 379 11.60 -10.68 16.73
N GLY A 380 10.49 -10.25 17.34
CA GLY A 380 10.26 -8.89 17.80
C GLY A 380 9.67 -7.94 16.75
N ILE A 381 9.34 -8.43 15.55
CA ILE A 381 8.80 -7.60 14.46
C ILE A 381 7.36 -7.19 14.80
N VAL A 382 7.01 -5.93 14.52
CA VAL A 382 5.62 -5.48 14.51
C VAL A 382 5.08 -5.64 13.10
N TYR A 383 4.28 -6.68 12.87
CA TYR A 383 3.70 -7.00 11.58
C TYR A 383 2.19 -6.78 11.58
N ASN A 384 1.76 -5.71 10.89
CA ASN A 384 0.36 -5.37 10.74
C ASN A 384 -0.08 -5.58 9.29
N GLN A 385 -1.15 -6.36 9.07
CA GLN A 385 -1.70 -6.61 7.74
C GLN A 385 -3.22 -6.59 7.78
N LYS A 386 -3.86 -5.57 7.19
CA LYS A 386 -5.33 -5.45 7.22
C LYS A 386 -5.94 -4.99 5.92
N ASN A 387 -7.18 -5.41 5.67
CA ASN A 387 -7.99 -4.91 4.57
C ASN A 387 -7.37 -5.10 3.18
N ASN A 388 -6.48 -6.06 2.97
CA ASN A 388 -5.91 -6.31 1.64
C ASN A 388 -6.84 -7.23 0.82
N ILE A 389 -6.81 -7.11 -0.50
CA ILE A 389 -7.40 -8.08 -1.44
C ILE A 389 -6.26 -8.80 -2.15
N CYS A 390 -6.24 -10.13 -2.07
CA CYS A 390 -5.24 -10.98 -2.69
C CYS A 390 -5.91 -12.06 -3.55
N ILE A 391 -5.72 -11.98 -4.87
CA ILE A 391 -6.23 -12.95 -5.83
C ILE A 391 -5.07 -13.63 -6.56
N ASN A 392 -4.89 -14.94 -6.37
CA ASN A 392 -3.87 -15.72 -7.06
C ASN A 392 -4.49 -16.79 -7.96
N ASN A 393 -4.56 -16.51 -9.25
CA ASN A 393 -5.06 -17.41 -10.29
C ASN A 393 -3.93 -18.13 -11.04
N ARG A 394 -2.70 -18.13 -10.52
CA ARG A 394 -1.54 -18.68 -11.23
C ARG A 394 -1.57 -20.20 -11.24
N THR A 395 -1.24 -20.80 -12.38
CA THR A 395 -1.26 -22.26 -12.60
C THR A 395 0.12 -22.79 -12.97
N GLY A 396 0.28 -24.11 -13.17
CA GLY A 396 1.49 -24.76 -13.67
C GLY A 396 2.54 -25.07 -12.60
N GLY A 397 3.78 -25.25 -13.06
CA GLY A 397 4.95 -25.57 -12.24
C GLY A 397 5.18 -27.08 -12.04
N THR A 398 6.17 -27.41 -11.21
CA THR A 398 6.48 -28.78 -10.81
C THR A 398 5.33 -29.34 -9.96
N ALA A 399 5.04 -30.64 -10.10
CA ALA A 399 4.04 -31.31 -9.26
C ALA A 399 4.34 -31.06 -7.76
N GLY A 400 3.32 -30.68 -6.99
CA GLY A 400 3.47 -30.33 -5.57
C GLY A 400 3.82 -28.87 -5.29
N ASN A 401 3.98 -28.03 -6.31
CA ASN A 401 4.09 -26.58 -6.13
C ASN A 401 2.86 -25.99 -5.45
N VAL A 402 3.07 -24.97 -4.60
CA VAL A 402 2.00 -24.26 -3.89
C VAL A 402 1.79 -22.86 -4.46
N HIS A 403 0.55 -22.60 -4.87
CA HIS A 403 0.07 -21.28 -5.27
C HIS A 403 -0.90 -20.79 -4.21
N THR A 404 -0.66 -19.64 -3.57
CA THR A 404 -1.51 -19.17 -2.49
C THR A 404 -1.84 -17.69 -2.61
N ALA A 405 -2.93 -17.20 -2.02
CA ALA A 405 -3.14 -15.76 -1.94
C ALA A 405 -2.26 -15.17 -0.83
N PHE A 406 -2.19 -15.85 0.31
CA PHE A 406 -1.39 -15.44 1.45
C PHE A 406 -0.49 -16.57 1.97
N ALA A 407 0.78 -16.25 2.22
CA ALA A 407 1.74 -17.13 2.84
C ALA A 407 2.32 -16.50 4.10
N TYR A 408 2.30 -17.24 5.20
CA TYR A 408 2.80 -16.80 6.49
C TYR A 408 3.55 -17.91 7.21
N ILE A 409 4.75 -17.57 7.70
CA ILE A 409 5.53 -18.45 8.57
C ILE A 409 5.59 -17.83 9.96
N GLU A 410 5.07 -18.55 10.96
CA GLU A 410 5.15 -18.20 12.38
C GLU A 410 6.50 -18.58 12.94
N ASN A 411 7.37 -17.59 13.07
CA ASN A 411 8.65 -17.75 13.76
C ASN A 411 8.83 -16.70 14.87
N ASP A 412 7.89 -15.77 15.02
CA ASP A 412 8.02 -14.65 15.94
C ASP A 412 7.20 -14.89 17.21
N THR A 413 7.89 -15.19 18.31
CA THR A 413 7.30 -15.41 19.64
C THR A 413 7.33 -14.17 20.53
N THR A 414 7.99 -13.07 20.12
CA THR A 414 8.22 -11.89 20.97
C THR A 414 7.80 -10.56 20.33
N GLY A 415 7.40 -10.56 19.05
CA GLY A 415 6.85 -9.43 18.33
C GLY A 415 5.32 -9.35 18.34
N THR A 416 4.77 -8.39 17.60
CA THR A 416 3.32 -8.20 17.45
C THR A 416 2.88 -8.65 16.08
N THR A 417 1.99 -9.62 16.05
CA THR A 417 1.35 -10.11 14.82
C THR A 417 -0.12 -9.69 14.86
N ASN A 418 -0.50 -8.74 14.00
CA ASN A 418 -1.84 -8.14 13.95
C ASN A 418 -2.37 -8.21 12.51
N LEU A 419 -2.87 -9.38 12.14
CA LEU A 419 -3.40 -9.66 10.82
C LEU A 419 -4.91 -9.90 10.94
N ASP A 420 -5.72 -9.12 10.23
CA ASP A 420 -7.17 -9.32 10.22
C ASP A 420 -7.86 -8.57 9.06
N TYR A 421 -9.13 -8.89 8.79
CA TYR A 421 -9.96 -8.25 7.76
C TYR A 421 -9.38 -8.32 6.33
N ASN A 422 -8.60 -9.35 6.00
CA ASN A 422 -8.08 -9.52 4.65
C ASN A 422 -9.01 -10.40 3.79
N SER A 423 -8.95 -10.26 2.46
CA SER A 423 -9.64 -11.10 1.49
C SER A 423 -8.61 -11.89 0.69
N TYR A 424 -8.70 -13.22 0.75
CA TYR A 424 -7.74 -14.13 0.13
C TYR A 424 -8.47 -15.09 -0.82
N TYR A 425 -7.98 -15.24 -2.04
CA TYR A 425 -8.53 -16.22 -2.96
C TYR A 425 -7.47 -16.78 -3.90
N ALA A 426 -7.40 -18.10 -3.99
CA ALA A 426 -6.57 -18.81 -4.94
C ALA A 426 -7.30 -20.02 -5.53
N ASP A 427 -7.29 -20.13 -6.86
CA ASP A 427 -8.01 -21.16 -7.62
C ASP A 427 -7.16 -21.78 -8.74
N GLY A 428 -5.86 -21.47 -8.78
CA GLY A 428 -4.91 -22.09 -9.70
C GLY A 428 -4.60 -23.57 -9.38
N SER A 429 -3.59 -24.13 -10.04
CA SER A 429 -3.14 -25.49 -9.74
C SER A 429 -2.39 -25.57 -8.41
N GLY A 430 -2.65 -26.57 -7.58
CA GLY A 430 -2.01 -26.66 -6.26
C GLY A 430 -2.37 -25.47 -5.35
N ALA A 431 -3.56 -24.90 -5.55
CA ALA A 431 -3.96 -23.66 -4.90
C ALA A 431 -4.46 -23.85 -3.47
N PHE A 432 -4.06 -22.92 -2.61
CA PHE A 432 -4.61 -22.72 -1.27
C PHE A 432 -4.96 -21.26 -1.07
N ASN A 433 -6.12 -20.94 -0.51
CA ASN A 433 -6.45 -19.54 -0.21
C ASN A 433 -5.46 -18.94 0.79
N SER A 434 -5.00 -19.72 1.76
CA SER A 434 -3.92 -19.34 2.67
C SER A 434 -2.98 -20.52 2.93
N TYR A 435 -1.70 -20.23 3.17
CA TYR A 435 -0.69 -21.22 3.50
C TYR A 435 0.10 -20.76 4.73
N ARG A 436 0.00 -21.52 5.81
CA ARG A 436 0.55 -21.17 7.12
C ARG A 436 1.32 -22.35 7.71
N ASN A 437 2.57 -22.12 8.11
CA ASN A 437 3.46 -23.13 8.71
C ASN A 437 3.48 -24.48 7.99
N ALA A 438 3.71 -24.45 6.67
CA ALA A 438 3.71 -25.63 5.81
C ALA A 438 2.35 -26.35 5.65
N VAL A 439 1.24 -25.71 6.04
CA VAL A 439 -0.13 -26.23 5.86
C VAL A 439 -0.94 -25.29 4.98
N GLY A 440 -1.59 -25.84 3.96
CA GLY A 440 -2.51 -25.12 3.07
C GLY A 440 -3.96 -25.21 3.54
N TYR A 441 -4.70 -24.10 3.43
CA TYR A 441 -6.07 -23.97 3.88
C TYR A 441 -6.99 -23.48 2.76
N ASN A 442 -8.04 -24.25 2.48
CA ASN A 442 -9.16 -23.86 1.63
C ASN A 442 -10.50 -23.78 2.39
N SER A 443 -10.55 -24.30 3.62
CA SER A 443 -11.66 -24.08 4.55
C SER A 443 -11.39 -22.84 5.40
N LEU A 444 -12.27 -21.85 5.31
CA LEU A 444 -12.17 -20.63 6.10
C LEU A 444 -12.19 -20.93 7.60
N THR A 445 -13.09 -21.80 8.05
CA THR A 445 -13.18 -22.18 9.46
C THR A 445 -11.88 -22.82 9.96
N ALA A 446 -11.30 -23.76 9.21
CA ALA A 446 -10.03 -24.39 9.60
C ALA A 446 -8.88 -23.38 9.66
N TYR A 447 -8.85 -22.42 8.72
CA TYR A 447 -7.88 -21.35 8.72
C TYR A 447 -8.02 -20.43 9.94
N GLN A 448 -9.25 -19.99 10.25
CA GLN A 448 -9.52 -19.12 11.40
C GLN A 448 -9.22 -19.80 12.73
N THR A 449 -9.49 -21.11 12.86
CA THR A 449 -9.06 -21.89 14.02
C THR A 449 -7.55 -21.90 14.15
N ALA A 450 -6.82 -22.16 13.05
CA ALA A 450 -5.37 -22.15 13.08
C ALA A 450 -4.80 -20.76 13.41
N ALA A 451 -5.37 -19.70 12.82
CA ALA A 451 -4.90 -18.32 12.96
C ALA A 451 -5.31 -17.63 14.28
N SER A 452 -6.18 -18.26 15.07
CA SER A 452 -6.40 -18.10 16.51
C SER A 452 -5.39 -17.21 17.28
N PRO A 453 -5.64 -15.97 17.77
CA PRO A 453 -6.84 -15.09 17.70
C PRO A 453 -6.84 -14.11 16.52
N ASN A 454 -5.85 -14.17 15.62
CA ASN A 454 -5.76 -13.33 14.44
C ASN A 454 -6.67 -13.82 13.31
N GLU A 455 -6.93 -12.97 12.31
CA GLU A 455 -7.62 -13.31 11.05
C GLU A 455 -9.09 -13.79 11.19
N GLN A 456 -9.74 -13.54 12.33
CA GLN A 456 -11.14 -13.95 12.57
C GLN A 456 -12.13 -13.21 11.66
N ASN A 457 -11.76 -12.04 11.15
CA ASN A 457 -12.56 -11.24 10.23
C ASN A 457 -12.04 -11.30 8.79
N SER A 458 -10.98 -12.07 8.52
CA SER A 458 -10.54 -12.38 7.16
C SER A 458 -11.47 -13.37 6.47
N ARG A 459 -11.48 -13.36 5.13
CA ARG A 459 -12.40 -14.14 4.30
C ARG A 459 -11.67 -14.80 3.14
N PHE A 460 -12.13 -15.99 2.77
CA PHE A 460 -11.76 -16.63 1.52
C PHE A 460 -12.77 -16.25 0.44
N HIS A 461 -12.46 -15.24 -0.36
CA HIS A 461 -13.46 -14.56 -1.20
C HIS A 461 -12.87 -14.05 -2.51
N ASN A 462 -13.49 -14.41 -3.63
CA ASN A 462 -13.07 -13.96 -4.95
C ASN A 462 -13.67 -12.59 -5.29
N VAL A 463 -13.05 -11.86 -6.22
CA VAL A 463 -13.54 -10.55 -6.69
C VAL A 463 -13.45 -10.42 -8.20
N THR A 464 -14.21 -9.47 -8.75
CA THR A 464 -14.18 -9.10 -10.17
C THR A 464 -13.53 -7.74 -10.34
N PHE A 465 -12.55 -7.66 -11.23
CA PHE A 465 -11.84 -6.42 -11.57
C PHE A 465 -12.21 -5.94 -12.97
N VAL A 466 -12.03 -4.64 -13.23
CA VAL A 466 -12.23 -4.04 -14.56
C VAL A 466 -11.43 -4.80 -15.63
N SER A 467 -10.17 -5.16 -15.35
CA SER A 467 -9.38 -6.03 -16.23
C SER A 467 -8.26 -6.76 -15.47
N GLY A 468 -7.40 -7.49 -16.19
CA GLY A 468 -6.23 -8.13 -15.59
C GLY A 468 -5.18 -7.14 -15.07
N THR A 469 -5.08 -5.94 -15.66
CA THR A 469 -4.08 -4.91 -15.29
C THR A 469 -4.70 -3.71 -14.59
N ASP A 470 -6.03 -3.60 -14.61
CA ASP A 470 -6.80 -2.57 -13.92
C ASP A 470 -7.61 -3.24 -12.80
N LEU A 471 -7.18 -3.02 -11.55
CA LEU A 471 -7.68 -3.73 -10.38
C LEU A 471 -8.76 -2.97 -9.61
N HIS A 472 -9.40 -1.95 -10.20
CA HIS A 472 -10.64 -1.40 -9.63
C HIS A 472 -11.72 -2.48 -9.59
N LEU A 473 -12.52 -2.48 -8.53
CA LEU A 473 -13.62 -3.41 -8.32
C LEU A 473 -14.72 -3.15 -9.34
N SER A 474 -15.34 -4.22 -9.82
CA SER A 474 -16.41 -4.16 -10.81
C SER A 474 -17.43 -5.28 -10.62
N GLY A 475 -18.52 -5.24 -11.37
CA GLY A 475 -19.55 -6.29 -11.35
C GLY A 475 -20.10 -6.55 -9.96
N GLY A 476 -20.23 -7.83 -9.60
CA GLY A 476 -20.78 -8.26 -8.31
C GLY A 476 -19.91 -7.94 -7.09
N SER A 477 -18.68 -7.46 -7.27
CA SER A 477 -17.83 -7.02 -6.15
C SER A 477 -18.18 -5.61 -5.67
N ILE A 478 -18.88 -4.82 -6.48
CA ILE A 478 -19.42 -3.54 -6.03
C ILE A 478 -20.58 -3.83 -5.05
N GLN A 479 -20.53 -3.21 -3.88
CA GLN A 479 -21.44 -3.42 -2.74
C GLN A 479 -21.40 -4.82 -2.14
N ASP A 480 -20.39 -5.64 -2.46
CA ASP A 480 -20.23 -6.95 -1.85
C ASP A 480 -19.82 -6.81 -0.38
N PRO A 481 -20.68 -7.19 0.57
CA PRO A 481 -20.45 -6.87 1.96
C PRO A 481 -19.35 -7.75 2.60
N GLU A 482 -18.91 -8.83 1.94
CA GLU A 482 -17.69 -9.55 2.33
C GLU A 482 -16.41 -8.73 2.04
N LEU A 483 -16.51 -7.66 1.24
CA LEU A 483 -15.44 -6.68 1.02
C LEU A 483 -15.50 -5.47 1.95
N SER A 484 -16.42 -5.42 2.91
CA SER A 484 -16.40 -4.39 3.96
C SER A 484 -15.17 -4.55 4.86
N ALA A 485 -14.42 -3.47 5.07
CA ALA A 485 -13.18 -3.41 5.85
C ALA A 485 -13.39 -2.64 7.16
N ARG A 486 -12.35 -2.63 8.02
CA ARG A 486 -12.30 -1.78 9.21
C ARG A 486 -11.41 -0.55 8.93
N PRO A 487 -11.87 0.69 9.20
CA PRO A 487 -11.06 1.89 9.01
C PRO A 487 -9.67 1.78 9.67
N VAL A 488 -8.64 2.24 8.95
CA VAL A 488 -7.27 2.33 9.48
C VAL A 488 -6.96 3.80 9.67
N SER A 489 -6.59 4.19 10.90
CA SER A 489 -6.26 5.57 11.21
C SER A 489 -5.17 6.10 10.29
N GLY A 490 -5.36 7.32 9.75
CA GLY A 490 -4.41 7.97 8.83
C GLY A 490 -4.54 7.58 7.36
N ILE A 491 -5.35 6.57 7.00
CA ILE A 491 -5.61 6.20 5.60
C ILE A 491 -7.07 6.52 5.27
N THR A 492 -7.32 7.75 4.84
CA THR A 492 -8.66 8.28 4.60
C THR A 492 -9.06 8.30 3.14
N THR A 493 -8.12 8.12 2.21
CA THR A 493 -8.42 8.04 0.77
C THR A 493 -7.93 6.72 0.18
N ASP A 494 -8.46 6.38 -0.99
CA ASP A 494 -8.06 5.22 -1.78
C ASP A 494 -6.92 5.54 -2.77
N ILE A 495 -6.70 4.67 -3.75
CA ILE A 495 -5.66 4.82 -4.78
C ILE A 495 -5.87 6.02 -5.70
N ASP A 496 -7.12 6.39 -6.00
CA ASP A 496 -7.45 7.49 -6.90
C ASP A 496 -7.74 8.80 -6.14
N GLY A 497 -7.71 8.77 -4.81
CA GLY A 497 -7.94 9.92 -3.95
C GLY A 497 -9.39 10.08 -3.49
N ASN A 498 -10.26 9.09 -3.74
CA ASN A 498 -11.63 9.09 -3.23
C ASN A 498 -11.64 8.89 -1.71
N LEU A 499 -12.53 9.59 -1.02
CA LEU A 499 -12.68 9.46 0.43
C LEU A 499 -13.24 8.08 0.78
N ARG A 500 -12.54 7.36 1.65
CA ARG A 500 -13.00 6.08 2.22
C ARG A 500 -14.13 6.29 3.19
N ASN A 501 -15.09 5.36 3.22
CA ASN A 501 -16.13 5.40 4.23
C ASN A 501 -15.53 5.31 5.65
N ALA A 502 -15.97 6.18 6.55
CA ALA A 502 -15.40 6.31 7.89
C ALA A 502 -15.72 5.12 8.83
N SER A 503 -16.60 4.20 8.43
CA SER A 503 -17.00 3.05 9.25
C SER A 503 -16.90 1.73 8.48
N PHE A 504 -17.20 1.73 7.19
CA PHE A 504 -17.26 0.55 6.33
C PHE A 504 -16.55 0.79 4.99
N PRO A 505 -15.24 1.06 4.99
CA PRO A 505 -14.50 1.19 3.73
C PRO A 505 -14.45 -0.13 2.97
N TYR A 506 -14.03 -0.11 1.71
CA TYR A 506 -13.73 -1.36 1.00
C TYR A 506 -12.37 -1.92 1.40
N LYS A 507 -12.27 -3.25 1.49
CA LYS A 507 -11.00 -3.98 1.40
C LYS A 507 -10.36 -3.67 0.05
N GLY A 508 -9.04 -3.69 0.00
CA GLY A 508 -8.26 -3.37 -1.20
C GLY A 508 -8.06 -1.87 -1.38
N ALA A 509 -7.35 -1.53 -2.46
CA ALA A 509 -6.86 -0.18 -2.75
C ALA A 509 -7.91 0.75 -3.37
N ASP A 510 -9.06 0.22 -3.77
CA ASP A 510 -10.14 0.93 -4.46
C ASP A 510 -11.33 1.13 -3.51
N GLU A 511 -11.79 2.38 -3.36
CA GLU A 511 -13.06 2.68 -2.72
C GLU A 511 -14.12 2.85 -3.81
N SER A 512 -14.80 1.75 -4.12
CA SER A 512 -15.89 1.75 -5.09
C SER A 512 -17.13 2.48 -4.54
N THR A 513 -18.28 2.30 -5.20
CA THR A 513 -19.55 2.87 -4.74
C THR A 513 -19.83 2.46 -3.30
N ALA A 514 -20.04 3.44 -2.40
CA ALA A 514 -20.27 3.19 -0.98
C ALA A 514 -21.34 2.12 -0.72
N PHE A 515 -21.12 1.29 0.31
CA PHE A 515 -22.09 0.27 0.71
C PHE A 515 -23.46 0.88 1.02
N GLN A 516 -24.51 0.22 0.53
CA GLN A 516 -25.88 0.51 0.94
C GLN A 516 -26.13 -0.11 2.31
N LEU A 517 -25.71 0.58 3.37
CA LEU A 517 -25.88 0.14 4.75
C LEU A 517 -27.35 -0.04 5.08
N LYS A 518 -27.65 -1.05 5.89
CA LYS A 518 -28.97 -1.25 6.49
C LYS A 518 -28.97 -0.77 7.93
N THR A 519 -29.96 0.03 8.28
CA THR A 519 -30.07 0.64 9.61
C THR A 519 -31.11 -0.08 10.44
N LEU A 520 -30.68 -0.58 11.60
CA LEU A 520 -31.54 -1.06 12.66
C LEU A 520 -31.74 0.05 13.71
N ASN A 521 -32.96 0.53 13.83
CA ASN A 521 -33.40 1.34 14.96
C ASN A 521 -33.85 0.41 16.08
N LEU A 522 -33.00 0.28 17.09
CA LEU A 522 -33.18 -0.64 18.20
C LEU A 522 -33.70 0.11 19.43
N THR A 523 -34.67 -0.48 20.14
CA THR A 523 -35.08 -0.06 21.48
C THR A 523 -35.01 -1.25 22.45
N VAL A 524 -34.26 -1.09 23.54
CA VAL A 524 -34.08 -2.09 24.61
C VAL A 524 -34.25 -1.43 25.98
N ASN A 525 -34.48 -2.24 27.00
CA ASN A 525 -34.42 -1.83 28.40
C ASN A 525 -33.62 -2.87 29.16
N LEU A 526 -32.83 -2.45 30.16
CA LEU A 526 -32.10 -3.35 31.05
C LEU A 526 -32.82 -3.37 32.40
N GLU A 527 -32.87 -4.53 33.06
CA GLU A 527 -33.66 -4.72 34.28
C GLU A 527 -33.22 -3.79 35.42
N ALA A 528 -31.92 -3.81 35.74
CA ALA A 528 -31.38 -3.06 36.88
C ALA A 528 -30.84 -1.68 36.46
N CYS A 529 -30.26 -1.58 35.26
CA CYS A 529 -29.70 -0.36 34.73
C CYS A 529 -30.77 0.43 33.94
N SER A 530 -31.53 1.31 34.60
CA SER A 530 -32.48 2.21 33.92
C SER A 530 -31.70 3.06 32.90
N PRO A 531 -31.88 2.86 31.58
CA PRO A 531 -30.75 2.86 30.66
C PRO A 531 -29.95 4.15 30.78
N MET A 532 -28.81 4.07 31.46
CA MET A 532 -27.75 5.07 31.39
C MET A 532 -27.04 4.88 30.05
N GLN A 533 -26.33 5.91 29.57
CA GLN A 533 -25.52 5.75 28.38
C GLN A 533 -24.43 4.70 28.63
N ASP A 534 -24.57 3.53 27.99
CA ASP A 534 -23.62 2.42 28.03
C ASP A 534 -23.45 1.84 26.61
N THR A 535 -22.64 0.80 26.45
CA THR A 535 -22.40 0.12 25.18
C THR A 535 -23.06 -1.26 25.15
N ILE A 536 -23.68 -1.56 24.01
CA ILE A 536 -24.20 -2.90 23.70
C ILE A 536 -23.51 -3.43 22.45
N THR A 537 -23.43 -4.75 22.34
CA THR A 537 -23.04 -5.42 21.11
C THR A 537 -24.28 -5.99 20.45
N VAL A 538 -24.53 -5.59 19.21
CA VAL A 538 -25.69 -6.03 18.44
C VAL A 538 -25.22 -6.90 17.29
N SER A 539 -25.75 -8.12 17.19
CA SER A 539 -25.41 -9.09 16.16
C SER A 539 -26.62 -9.43 15.30
N LEU A 540 -26.40 -9.58 14.00
CA LEU A 540 -27.32 -10.24 13.09
C LEU A 540 -26.90 -11.70 12.92
N ARG A 541 -27.84 -12.62 13.08
CA ARG A 541 -27.65 -14.06 12.85
C ARG A 541 -28.64 -14.54 11.80
N ASN A 542 -28.25 -15.54 11.03
CA ASN A 542 -29.14 -16.19 10.07
C ASN A 542 -30.42 -16.67 10.78
N SER A 543 -31.59 -16.54 10.13
CA SER A 543 -32.87 -17.05 10.64
C SER A 543 -33.05 -18.56 10.47
N THR A 544 -32.09 -19.24 9.84
CA THR A 544 -32.08 -20.67 9.58
C THR A 544 -30.88 -21.35 10.23
N SER A 545 -31.08 -22.57 10.73
CA SER A 545 -30.03 -23.38 11.37
C SER A 545 -28.86 -23.57 10.39
N PRO A 546 -27.59 -23.37 10.81
CA PRO A 546 -27.10 -23.29 12.20
C PRO A 546 -27.07 -21.88 12.82
N PHE A 547 -27.87 -20.93 12.33
CA PHE A 547 -27.99 -19.57 12.88
C PHE A 547 -26.64 -18.84 13.00
N GLY A 548 -25.80 -19.03 11.98
CA GLY A 548 -24.47 -18.44 11.90
C GLY A 548 -24.51 -16.92 12.02
N LEU A 549 -23.47 -16.36 12.64
CA LEU A 549 -23.25 -14.91 12.72
C LEU A 549 -23.07 -14.34 11.31
N VAL A 550 -23.83 -13.30 10.99
CA VAL A 550 -23.72 -12.54 9.73
C VAL A 550 -22.79 -11.35 9.94
N GLU A 551 -23.12 -10.50 10.91
CA GLU A 551 -22.38 -9.29 11.25
C GLU A 551 -22.66 -8.91 12.70
N MET A 552 -21.72 -8.23 13.36
CA MET A 552 -21.92 -7.67 14.69
C MET A 552 -21.28 -6.30 14.79
N THR A 553 -21.88 -5.40 15.56
CA THR A 553 -21.39 -4.04 15.80
C THR A 553 -21.62 -3.65 17.25
N LYS A 554 -20.63 -2.99 17.86
CA LYS A 554 -20.75 -2.39 19.20
C LYS A 554 -21.19 -0.93 19.07
N VAL A 555 -22.27 -0.55 19.76
CA VAL A 555 -22.87 0.79 19.70
C VAL A 555 -23.15 1.33 21.10
N TYR A 556 -23.31 2.65 21.21
CA TYR A 556 -23.85 3.26 22.42
C TYR A 556 -25.37 3.14 22.44
N LEU A 557 -25.89 2.80 23.61
CA LEU A 557 -27.29 2.92 23.96
C LEU A 557 -27.53 4.33 24.50
N SER A 558 -28.58 5.02 24.02
CA SER A 558 -28.97 6.32 24.57
C SER A 558 -29.49 6.19 26.01
N GLY A 559 -29.59 7.31 26.73
CA GLY A 559 -30.26 7.40 28.04
C GLY A 559 -31.76 7.04 28.04
N THR A 560 -32.31 6.70 26.87
CA THR A 560 -33.71 6.29 26.67
C THR A 560 -33.84 4.85 26.18
N GLY A 561 -32.72 4.12 26.09
CA GLY A 561 -32.70 2.73 25.63
C GLY A 561 -32.77 2.58 24.11
N THR A 562 -32.38 3.59 23.33
CA THR A 562 -32.41 3.54 21.86
C THR A 562 -31.02 3.53 21.24
N ALA A 563 -30.84 2.83 20.11
CA ALA A 563 -29.61 2.84 19.33
C ALA A 563 -29.90 2.75 17.82
N SER A 564 -29.06 3.40 17.00
CA SER A 564 -29.06 3.24 15.54
C SER A 564 -27.84 2.42 15.14
N VAL A 565 -28.06 1.23 14.57
CA VAL A 565 -27.00 0.28 14.23
C VAL A 565 -26.96 0.10 12.72
N ASN A 566 -25.79 0.24 12.11
CA ASN A 566 -25.62 0.06 10.67
C ASN A 566 -24.94 -1.28 10.39
N PHE A 567 -25.46 -2.00 9.40
CA PHE A 567 -24.96 -3.29 8.94
C PHE A 567 -24.63 -3.21 7.46
N ALA A 568 -23.42 -3.60 7.08
CA ALA A 568 -23.03 -3.70 5.68
C ALA A 568 -23.54 -5.01 5.03
N LYS A 569 -23.69 -6.08 5.82
CA LYS A 569 -24.02 -7.45 5.34
C LYS A 569 -25.50 -7.80 5.36
N ALA A 570 -26.33 -6.93 5.90
CA ALA A 570 -27.77 -7.13 5.90
C ALA A 570 -28.36 -6.91 4.49
N VAL A 571 -29.30 -7.77 4.11
CA VAL A 571 -29.98 -7.72 2.82
C VAL A 571 -31.48 -7.51 3.05
N ASP A 572 -32.10 -6.61 2.28
CA ASP A 572 -33.54 -6.39 2.34
C ASP A 572 -34.30 -7.67 1.95
N GLY A 573 -35.40 -7.97 2.64
CA GLY A 573 -36.20 -9.17 2.38
C GLY A 573 -35.66 -10.46 3.02
N ILE A 574 -34.44 -10.47 3.56
CA ILE A 574 -33.87 -11.61 4.30
C ILE A 574 -34.17 -11.46 5.79
N SER A 575 -34.62 -12.55 6.43
CA SER A 575 -34.90 -12.58 7.86
C SER A 575 -33.64 -12.88 8.67
N TYR A 576 -33.43 -12.12 9.73
CA TYR A 576 -32.32 -12.25 10.68
C TYR A 576 -32.82 -12.30 12.12
N TYR A 577 -32.14 -13.05 12.98
CA TYR A 577 -32.25 -12.83 14.42
C TYR A 577 -31.36 -11.66 14.83
N ILE A 578 -31.91 -10.75 15.62
CA ILE A 578 -31.15 -9.70 16.29
C ILE A 578 -30.77 -10.23 17.67
N VAL A 579 -29.48 -10.21 18.00
CA VAL A 579 -28.98 -10.59 19.33
C VAL A 579 -28.33 -9.38 19.97
N VAL A 580 -28.72 -9.07 21.19
CA VAL A 580 -28.15 -7.96 21.96
C VAL A 580 -27.43 -8.53 23.19
N ASN A 581 -26.17 -8.16 23.34
CA ASN A 581 -25.34 -8.45 24.48
C ASN A 581 -24.98 -7.16 25.20
N HIS A 582 -25.12 -7.17 26.53
CA HIS A 582 -24.66 -6.12 27.44
C HIS A 582 -23.69 -6.75 28.44
N ARG A 583 -22.81 -5.95 29.05
CA ARG A 583 -21.68 -6.44 29.89
C ARG A 583 -22.09 -7.31 31.09
N ASN A 584 -23.33 -7.19 31.53
CA ASN A 584 -23.83 -7.77 32.78
C ASN A 584 -25.25 -8.37 32.64
N SER A 585 -25.72 -8.57 31.41
CA SER A 585 -27.08 -9.04 31.13
C SER A 585 -27.07 -10.23 30.20
N ILE A 586 -28.11 -11.05 30.30
CA ILE A 586 -28.28 -12.23 29.47
C ILE A 586 -28.36 -11.83 27.99
N ALA A 587 -27.68 -12.58 27.12
CA ALA A 587 -27.79 -12.36 25.68
C ALA A 587 -29.24 -12.58 25.23
N THR A 588 -29.88 -11.54 24.70
CA THR A 588 -31.31 -11.60 24.34
C THR A 588 -31.50 -11.62 22.83
N TRP A 589 -32.17 -12.66 22.34
CA TRP A 589 -32.48 -12.86 20.92
C TRP A 589 -33.87 -12.30 20.59
N SER A 590 -34.02 -11.72 19.39
CA SER A 590 -35.32 -11.29 18.87
C SER A 590 -36.31 -12.45 18.76
N LYS A 591 -37.60 -12.12 18.63
CA LYS A 591 -38.70 -13.07 18.59
C LYS A 591 -38.52 -14.16 17.53
N SER A 592 -39.22 -15.28 17.74
CA SER A 592 -39.24 -16.41 16.81
C SER A 592 -39.62 -15.97 15.39
N GLY A 593 -38.91 -16.50 14.38
CA GLY A 593 -39.10 -16.17 12.97
C GLY A 593 -38.16 -15.07 12.42
N GLY A 594 -37.47 -14.34 13.31
CA GLY A 594 -36.56 -13.26 12.94
C GLY A 594 -37.26 -12.03 12.36
N GLU A 595 -36.47 -11.08 11.88
CA GLU A 595 -36.89 -9.76 11.41
C GLU A 595 -36.23 -9.40 10.08
N ILE A 596 -36.91 -8.58 9.28
CA ILE A 596 -36.52 -8.29 7.90
C ILE A 596 -36.29 -6.79 7.73
N PHE A 597 -35.17 -6.42 7.11
CA PHE A 597 -34.96 -5.05 6.63
C PHE A 597 -35.84 -4.79 5.39
N THR A 598 -36.49 -3.64 5.38
CA THR A 598 -37.30 -3.17 4.25
C THR A 598 -36.80 -1.80 3.82
N ALA A 599 -36.41 -1.69 2.55
CA ALA A 599 -35.87 -0.46 1.97
C ALA A 599 -34.73 0.15 2.80
N GLY A 600 -33.84 -0.68 3.34
CA GLY A 600 -32.70 -0.24 4.13
C GLY A 600 -32.95 -0.08 5.62
N LEU A 601 -34.18 -0.29 6.11
CA LEU A 601 -34.56 0.03 7.49
C LEU A 601 -35.22 -1.14 8.20
N LEU A 602 -34.88 -1.32 9.47
CA LEU A 602 -35.58 -2.18 10.43
C LEU A 602 -35.79 -1.43 11.74
N ASN A 603 -37.01 -1.43 12.27
CA ASN A 603 -37.31 -0.89 13.59
C ASN A 603 -37.66 -2.07 14.50
N TYR A 604 -36.89 -2.26 15.58
CA TYR A 604 -37.14 -3.35 16.52
C TYR A 604 -37.15 -2.84 17.96
N ASN A 605 -38.26 -3.10 18.66
CA ASN A 605 -38.46 -2.63 20.02
C ASN A 605 -38.79 -3.80 20.95
N PHE A 606 -37.78 -4.24 21.71
CA PHE A 606 -37.90 -5.32 22.70
C PHE A 606 -38.86 -4.96 23.85
N THR A 607 -39.03 -3.67 24.15
CA THR A 607 -39.72 -3.21 25.37
C THR A 607 -41.25 -3.33 25.33
N THR A 608 -41.82 -3.65 24.16
CA THR A 608 -43.28 -3.60 23.92
C THR A 608 -44.04 -4.82 24.43
N ALA A 609 -43.43 -6.01 24.39
CA ALA A 609 -44.04 -7.26 24.84
C ALA A 609 -42.96 -8.31 25.15
N ALA A 610 -43.21 -9.22 26.10
CA ALA A 610 -42.28 -10.33 26.40
C ALA A 610 -41.93 -11.13 25.14
N VAL A 611 -42.92 -11.35 24.27
CA VAL A 611 -42.80 -12.11 23.02
C VAL A 611 -41.91 -11.45 21.97
N GLN A 612 -41.39 -10.23 22.21
CA GLN A 612 -40.32 -9.64 21.39
C GLN A 612 -38.95 -10.27 21.69
N ALA A 613 -38.82 -11.11 22.71
CA ALA A 613 -37.66 -11.96 22.88
C ALA A 613 -38.01 -13.41 22.53
N TYR A 614 -37.03 -14.15 22.00
CA TYR A 614 -37.17 -15.59 21.84
C TYR A 614 -37.49 -16.24 23.20
N GLY A 615 -38.43 -17.18 23.22
CA GLY A 615 -38.89 -17.82 24.46
C GLY A 615 -39.59 -16.89 25.45
N SER A 616 -39.91 -15.64 25.07
CA SER A 616 -40.36 -14.59 26.00
C SER A 616 -39.39 -14.30 27.15
N ASN A 617 -38.08 -14.43 26.89
CA ASN A 617 -37.01 -14.34 27.89
C ASN A 617 -36.69 -12.89 28.33
N MET A 618 -37.66 -12.20 28.92
CA MET A 618 -37.55 -10.84 29.45
C MET A 618 -38.44 -10.64 30.66
N VAL A 619 -38.07 -9.69 31.53
CA VAL A 619 -38.83 -9.28 32.72
C VAL A 619 -39.54 -7.95 32.53
N LEU A 620 -40.73 -7.80 33.10
CA LEU A 620 -41.46 -6.53 33.07
C LEU A 620 -41.02 -5.64 34.25
N VAL A 621 -40.37 -4.51 33.95
CA VAL A 621 -39.90 -3.53 34.93
C VAL A 621 -40.51 -2.17 34.59
N SER A 622 -41.25 -1.58 35.53
CA SER A 622 -41.84 -0.24 35.37
C SER A 622 -42.61 -0.02 34.06
N GLY A 623 -43.32 -1.06 33.59
CA GLY A 623 -44.13 -1.01 32.37
C GLY A 623 -43.37 -1.24 31.06
N LYS A 624 -42.08 -1.58 31.10
CA LYS A 624 -41.27 -1.96 29.94
C LYS A 624 -40.70 -3.36 30.11
N TYR A 625 -40.68 -4.14 29.03
CA TYR A 625 -39.95 -5.40 29.02
C TYR A 625 -38.45 -5.14 28.93
N SER A 626 -37.69 -5.83 29.78
CA SER A 626 -36.28 -5.60 30.04
C SER A 626 -35.50 -6.89 29.96
N PHE A 627 -34.24 -6.80 29.56
CA PHE A 627 -33.31 -7.92 29.59
C PHE A 627 -32.93 -8.23 31.04
N TYR A 628 -32.96 -9.51 31.39
CA TYR A 628 -32.50 -9.97 32.70
C TYR A 628 -31.03 -9.63 32.90
N THR A 629 -30.72 -9.11 34.08
CA THR A 629 -29.33 -8.83 34.49
C THR A 629 -28.74 -10.02 35.25
N GLY A 630 -27.43 -10.02 35.49
CA GLY A 630 -26.76 -10.97 36.38
C GLY A 630 -25.76 -11.91 35.71
N ASP A 631 -25.78 -12.08 34.38
CA ASP A 631 -24.78 -12.88 33.65
C ASP A 631 -23.50 -12.05 33.46
N VAL A 632 -22.66 -11.99 34.50
CA VAL A 632 -21.44 -11.15 34.54
C VAL A 632 -20.22 -11.87 34.00
N ASN A 633 -20.26 -13.20 33.97
CA ASN A 633 -19.21 -14.04 33.40
C ASN A 633 -19.44 -14.38 31.91
N GLN A 634 -20.63 -14.07 31.37
CA GLN A 634 -21.05 -14.28 29.98
C GLN A 634 -21.06 -15.76 29.58
N ASP A 635 -21.46 -16.65 30.49
CA ASP A 635 -21.55 -18.11 30.26
C ASP A 635 -22.94 -18.58 29.77
N GLU A 636 -23.84 -17.63 29.48
CA GLU A 636 -25.21 -17.81 29.01
C GLU A 636 -26.23 -18.28 30.06
N ILE A 637 -25.85 -18.31 31.35
CA ILE A 637 -26.73 -18.65 32.47
C ILE A 637 -26.52 -17.60 33.58
N VAL A 638 -27.54 -17.31 34.38
CA VAL A 638 -27.38 -16.54 35.63
C VAL A 638 -27.40 -17.54 36.78
N ASP A 639 -26.27 -17.73 37.46
CA ASP A 639 -26.16 -18.72 38.52
C ASP A 639 -25.21 -18.34 39.68
N ALA A 640 -24.85 -19.35 40.49
CA ALA A 640 -23.96 -19.17 41.63
C ALA A 640 -22.54 -18.71 41.25
N GLY A 641 -22.10 -18.97 40.02
CA GLY A 641 -20.85 -18.47 39.46
C GLY A 641 -20.85 -16.95 39.34
N ASP A 642 -21.93 -16.37 38.81
CA ASP A 642 -22.13 -14.92 38.75
C ASP A 642 -22.25 -14.28 40.13
N LEU A 643 -23.08 -14.87 41.00
CA LEU A 643 -23.24 -14.44 42.38
C LEU A 643 -21.91 -14.37 43.11
N SER A 644 -21.05 -15.37 42.91
CA SER A 644 -19.72 -15.41 43.54
C SER A 644 -18.83 -14.26 43.06
N ILE A 645 -18.91 -13.86 41.79
CA ILE A 645 -18.14 -12.73 41.26
C ILE A 645 -18.63 -11.43 41.90
N ILE A 646 -19.95 -11.21 41.90
CA ILE A 646 -20.55 -10.00 42.46
C ILE A 646 -20.32 -9.91 43.97
N ASP A 647 -20.42 -11.02 44.71
CA ASP A 647 -20.20 -11.06 46.18
C ASP A 647 -18.75 -10.70 46.52
N ASN A 648 -17.79 -11.29 45.81
CA ASN A 648 -16.37 -10.97 46.01
C ASN A 648 -16.07 -9.50 45.72
N ASP A 649 -16.64 -8.96 44.64
CA ASP A 649 -16.46 -7.56 44.25
C ASP A 649 -17.15 -6.59 45.23
N ALA A 650 -18.32 -6.96 45.77
CA ALA A 650 -19.03 -6.21 46.80
C ALA A 650 -18.25 -6.19 48.12
N VAL A 651 -17.70 -7.33 48.54
CA VAL A 651 -16.83 -7.43 49.74
C VAL A 651 -15.56 -6.61 49.56
N ALA A 652 -15.01 -6.56 48.35
CA ALA A 652 -13.86 -5.72 48.01
C ALA A 652 -14.21 -4.22 47.92
N GLY A 653 -15.49 -3.85 47.94
CA GLY A 653 -15.95 -2.48 47.82
C GLY A 653 -15.61 -1.85 46.47
N LEU A 654 -15.69 -2.63 45.39
CA LEU A 654 -15.40 -2.12 44.05
C LEU A 654 -16.37 -1.00 43.67
N SER A 655 -15.85 0.00 42.97
CA SER A 655 -16.62 1.14 42.46
C SER A 655 -16.14 1.55 41.08
N GLY A 656 -16.97 2.31 40.37
CA GLY A 656 -16.76 2.70 38.98
C GLY A 656 -17.36 1.70 37.97
N TYR A 657 -16.82 1.69 36.75
CA TYR A 657 -17.35 0.87 35.65
C TYR A 657 -16.90 -0.59 35.76
N ASN A 658 -17.67 -1.40 36.47
CA ASN A 658 -17.43 -2.84 36.67
C ASN A 658 -18.55 -3.68 36.03
N ASN A 659 -18.27 -4.94 35.66
CA ASN A 659 -19.31 -5.84 35.14
C ASN A 659 -20.30 -6.25 36.24
N SER A 660 -19.83 -6.34 37.48
CA SER A 660 -20.59 -6.73 38.67
C SER A 660 -21.49 -5.63 39.23
N ASP A 661 -21.35 -4.38 38.76
CA ASP A 661 -22.30 -3.28 39.00
C ASP A 661 -23.47 -3.48 38.03
N LEU A 662 -24.56 -4.09 38.52
CA LEU A 662 -25.73 -4.46 37.74
C LEU A 662 -26.69 -3.29 37.58
N ASN A 663 -26.82 -2.47 38.62
CA ASN A 663 -27.77 -1.35 38.65
C ASN A 663 -27.20 -0.05 38.07
N CYS A 664 -25.90 -0.04 37.72
CA CYS A 664 -25.16 1.09 37.15
C CYS A 664 -25.03 2.31 38.08
N ASP A 665 -25.07 2.13 39.40
CA ASP A 665 -24.93 3.21 40.38
C ASP A 665 -23.47 3.54 40.76
N SER A 666 -22.52 2.85 40.12
CA SER A 666 -21.06 2.96 40.32
C SER A 666 -20.54 2.31 41.60
N PHE A 667 -21.33 1.54 42.32
CA PHE A 667 -20.90 0.72 43.45
C PHE A 667 -21.32 -0.72 43.20
N VAL A 668 -20.46 -1.67 43.58
CA VAL A 668 -20.87 -3.08 43.64
C VAL A 668 -21.30 -3.36 45.08
N ASP A 669 -22.59 -3.62 45.30
CA ASP A 669 -23.12 -3.84 46.64
C ASP A 669 -24.24 -4.90 46.73
N ALA A 670 -24.90 -4.98 47.89
CA ALA A 670 -25.97 -5.95 48.15
C ALA A 670 -27.17 -5.81 47.20
N THR A 671 -27.36 -4.65 46.58
CA THR A 671 -28.40 -4.39 45.59
C THR A 671 -28.11 -5.16 44.30
N ASP A 672 -26.87 -5.17 43.83
CA ASP A 672 -26.45 -5.95 42.66
C ASP A 672 -26.60 -7.45 42.92
N LEU A 673 -26.16 -7.91 44.10
CA LEU A 673 -26.37 -9.28 44.55
C LEU A 673 -27.85 -9.66 44.51
N SER A 674 -28.74 -8.78 44.96
CA SER A 674 -30.18 -9.06 44.98
C SER A 674 -30.77 -9.25 43.58
N TYR A 675 -30.30 -8.51 42.58
CA TYR A 675 -30.73 -8.71 41.20
C TYR A 675 -30.26 -10.05 40.64
N CYS A 676 -28.99 -10.39 40.85
CA CYS A 676 -28.44 -11.67 40.40
C CYS A 676 -29.12 -12.85 41.10
N ASP A 677 -29.33 -12.77 42.43
CA ASP A 677 -29.92 -13.86 43.23
C ASP A 677 -31.37 -14.15 42.82
N ASN A 678 -32.16 -13.10 42.55
CA ASN A 678 -33.53 -13.24 42.06
C ASN A 678 -33.57 -13.96 40.69
N ASN A 679 -32.66 -13.60 39.79
CA ASN A 679 -32.60 -14.17 38.44
C ASN A 679 -32.02 -15.59 38.43
N ALA A 680 -31.02 -15.86 39.29
CA ALA A 680 -30.48 -17.19 39.51
C ALA A 680 -31.56 -18.14 40.09
N THR A 681 -32.36 -17.65 41.05
CA THR A 681 -33.42 -18.43 41.69
C THR A 681 -34.50 -18.92 40.70
N ILE A 682 -34.81 -18.12 39.68
CA ILE A 682 -35.78 -18.51 38.64
C ILE A 682 -35.13 -19.21 37.43
N GLY A 683 -33.82 -19.42 37.45
CA GLY A 683 -33.06 -20.15 36.44
C GLY A 683 -32.96 -19.42 35.09
N VAL A 684 -32.72 -18.10 35.11
CA VAL A 684 -32.52 -17.32 33.87
C VAL A 684 -31.34 -17.89 33.09
N SER A 685 -31.56 -18.16 31.80
CA SER A 685 -30.53 -18.56 30.84
C SER A 685 -30.88 -18.04 29.45
N VAL A 686 -29.91 -18.04 28.52
CA VAL A 686 -30.15 -17.59 27.15
C VAL A 686 -31.19 -18.48 26.47
N SER A 687 -32.30 -17.88 26.04
CA SER A 687 -33.25 -18.52 25.13
C SER A 687 -32.90 -18.17 23.68
N LYS A 688 -32.59 -19.18 22.87
CA LYS A 688 -32.23 -19.04 21.45
C LYS A 688 -32.85 -20.16 20.59
N PRO A 689 -32.99 -19.95 19.27
CA PRO A 689 -33.61 -20.89 18.32
C PRO A 689 -32.95 -22.26 18.18
#